data_AF-A0A6N8YYN7-F1
#
_entry.id   AF-A0A6N8YYN7-F1
#
_cell.length_a   1.000
_cell.length_b   1.000
_cell.length_c   1.000
_cell.angle_alpha   90.00
_cell.angle_beta   90.00
_cell.angle_gamma   90.00
#
_symmetry.space_group_name_H-M   'P 1'
#
loop_
_entity.id
_entity.type
_entity.pdbx_description
1 polymer ?
#
loop_
_entity_poly.entity_id
_entity_poly.type
_entity_poly.pdbx_seq_one_letter_code
_entity_poly.pdbx_strand_id
1 'polypeptide(L)'
;MPGCPAPDRTVALCYTFLQAGNQKGGLPAVQPPPPPGAIPFRRTTRRREAEMLFYRTYRYSQWDGTQELFDIDADELMDRLADELLKQGDVMQALRELLRNGMQDRNGQQMPGLRELMDMLRDRRRQQLQQHNMDSVVDDLKERLDEILQTERQGIDRRLEEAREQVSQASDEDRAMQEGLLDMLKQRADRNREKLDNLPDSLGGQIQELMEYDFMDPDAQQMFQELLDMLKQQMAQNMGQQMQQQLQNMSPEQMAAMQEMMRQLNQMMRDKMDGREPDFDGFMQQFGPMFGDNPPQSIEELMEMLQQQLAQMQSMLDSMSPEARRELEDALQSALDPGMQQQMAEFASLMEQLMPMDDLRRQYPFLGDDSMTLEQAMEMMRQFQDLDQLENELQQALRTGDLDDIDPDRLAELLGDEARRAWEELDRLRQLLKEAGYVTGDDDLQLTARGIRRIGQKALREVFIHLKKDRTGNHELDTRGAGGDLLGETKPYEFGDPFQIDLQSTVKNAIVRGGPQIPVKISPQDFEIYRNEHMTRAATIVLLDQSRSMGLFNNWQAAKKVTLALFALIRTQYPRDTLHVVGFSDYAREIKEEDLASLSWNAWVSGTNLHHALMLSRNLLAKEKGGTRQILVITDGEPTAHLENGRSYFNYPPSYRTELETLKEVKKCTQEGIVINTFMLENSYQLVNFVDRMTRINRGRAFYSSSENLGEYILVDYMNNRKKRVTG
;
A
#
# COMPACT_ATOMS: atom_id res chain seq x y z
N MET A 1 6.52 50.80 30.30
CA MET A 1 5.35 51.62 30.70
C MET A 1 4.28 51.46 29.62
N PRO A 2 2.98 51.44 29.98
CA PRO A 2 1.85 51.07 29.12
C PRO A 2 1.40 52.21 28.18
N GLY A 3 0.58 51.88 27.16
CA GLY A 3 -0.44 52.78 26.58
C GLY A 3 -0.30 53.18 25.09
N CYS A 4 -1.19 52.59 24.24
CA CYS A 4 -1.95 53.07 23.04
C CYS A 4 -1.50 54.29 22.17
N PRO A 5 -2.08 54.53 20.96
CA PRO A 5 -2.79 53.70 19.96
C PRO A 5 -2.33 53.94 18.47
N ALA A 6 -2.96 53.25 17.50
CA ALA A 6 -2.89 53.45 16.02
C ALA A 6 -3.63 54.76 15.57
N PRO A 7 -3.65 55.27 14.29
CA PRO A 7 -3.57 54.57 12.98
C PRO A 7 -2.94 55.30 11.74
N ASP A 8 -2.87 54.54 10.62
CA ASP A 8 -2.88 54.86 9.17
C ASP A 8 -2.46 56.23 8.58
N ARG A 9 -1.52 56.16 7.61
CA ARG A 9 -1.71 56.57 6.20
C ARG A 9 -0.48 56.28 5.31
N THR A 10 -0.76 55.82 4.11
CA THR A 10 0.11 55.38 3.02
C THR A 10 0.94 56.51 2.36
N VAL A 11 2.04 56.11 1.68
CA VAL A 11 2.71 56.71 0.49
C VAL A 11 4.12 57.31 0.67
N ALA A 12 5.05 56.66 -0.05
CA ALA A 12 6.30 57.07 -0.73
C ALA A 12 6.96 58.43 -0.44
N LEU A 13 8.30 58.41 -0.30
CA LEU A 13 9.19 59.54 -0.59
C LEU A 13 10.56 59.05 -1.09
N CYS A 14 10.84 59.34 -2.36
CA CYS A 14 12.18 59.44 -2.95
C CYS A 14 12.89 60.71 -2.47
N TYR A 15 14.19 60.65 -2.16
CA TYR A 15 15.10 61.81 -2.26
C TYR A 15 16.54 61.36 -2.60
N THR A 16 16.91 61.58 -3.85
CA THR A 16 18.27 61.91 -4.39
C THR A 16 18.80 63.22 -3.77
N PHE A 17 20.08 63.66 -3.78
CA PHE A 17 21.25 63.52 -4.66
C PHE A 17 22.47 64.18 -3.93
N LEU A 18 23.72 63.78 -4.21
CA LEU A 18 24.82 64.72 -4.58
C LEU A 18 26.10 64.00 -5.03
N GLN A 19 26.43 64.20 -6.31
CA GLN A 19 27.70 63.93 -6.98
C GLN A 19 28.53 65.23 -7.12
N ALA A 20 29.86 65.08 -7.25
CA ALA A 20 30.75 65.66 -8.28
C ALA A 20 32.18 65.75 -7.71
N GLY A 21 33.30 65.56 -8.42
CA GLY A 21 33.62 65.37 -9.84
C GLY A 21 35.10 64.89 -9.93
N ASN A 22 35.87 64.92 -11.01
CA ASN A 22 35.72 65.26 -12.42
C ASN A 22 36.96 64.67 -13.14
N GLN A 23 36.87 64.27 -14.41
CA GLN A 23 37.99 63.69 -15.19
C GLN A 23 39.00 64.74 -15.71
N LYS A 24 40.30 64.37 -15.79
CA LYS A 24 41.29 64.86 -16.78
C LYS A 24 42.34 63.78 -17.05
N GLY A 25 42.72 63.58 -18.33
CA GLY A 25 43.63 62.52 -18.81
C GLY A 25 45.10 62.91 -19.03
N GLY A 26 45.90 61.94 -19.50
CA GLY A 26 47.28 62.09 -20.01
C GLY A 26 48.03 60.74 -20.19
N LEU A 27 48.49 60.46 -21.41
CA LEU A 27 49.49 59.42 -21.81
C LEU A 27 50.95 59.90 -21.53
N PRO A 28 52.07 59.15 -21.73
CA PRO A 28 52.36 57.69 -21.73
C PRO A 28 53.66 57.27 -20.94
N ALA A 29 53.95 55.95 -20.91
CA ALA A 29 55.27 55.26 -20.72
C ALA A 29 55.99 55.40 -19.34
N VAL A 30 56.69 54.41 -18.74
CA VAL A 30 57.80 53.55 -19.18
C VAL A 30 57.98 52.42 -18.14
N GLN A 31 58.26 51.17 -18.56
CA GLN A 31 58.74 50.07 -17.68
C GLN A 31 60.29 50.03 -17.63
N PRO A 32 60.89 49.63 -16.50
CA PRO A 32 62.26 49.06 -16.45
C PRO A 32 62.26 47.55 -16.06
N PRO A 33 63.40 46.84 -16.26
CA PRO A 33 63.47 45.47 -16.81
C PRO A 33 63.60 44.32 -15.77
N PRO A 34 63.53 43.04 -16.18
CA PRO A 34 63.78 41.88 -15.32
C PRO A 34 65.23 41.37 -15.40
N PRO A 35 65.76 40.72 -14.34
CA PRO A 35 66.87 39.77 -14.47
C PRO A 35 66.55 38.39 -13.83
N PRO A 36 67.31 37.32 -14.15
CA PRO A 36 66.73 36.13 -14.75
C PRO A 36 66.84 34.84 -13.92
N GLY A 37 65.89 33.94 -14.22
CA GLY A 37 66.05 32.48 -14.39
C GLY A 37 66.81 31.66 -13.34
N ALA A 38 66.10 30.74 -12.68
CA ALA A 38 66.41 29.31 -12.74
C ALA A 38 65.28 28.47 -12.09
N ILE A 39 65.06 27.32 -12.73
CA ILE A 39 64.08 26.27 -12.48
C ILE A 39 64.19 25.70 -11.05
N PRO A 40 63.09 25.20 -10.45
CA PRO A 40 63.11 23.78 -10.16
C PRO A 40 61.79 23.05 -10.46
N PHE A 41 61.96 21.93 -11.15
CA PHE A 41 60.98 20.91 -11.44
C PHE A 41 61.08 19.80 -10.38
N ARG A 42 59.91 19.38 -9.87
CA ARG A 42 59.57 18.09 -9.19
C ARG A 42 60.22 17.74 -7.84
N ARG A 43 59.36 17.56 -6.82
CA ARG A 43 58.78 16.23 -6.47
C ARG A 43 57.69 16.33 -5.38
N THR A 44 56.47 15.95 -5.79
CA THR A 44 55.49 15.09 -5.10
C THR A 44 55.34 15.22 -3.58
N THR A 45 54.26 15.88 -3.15
CA THR A 45 53.62 15.66 -1.85
C THR A 45 52.22 15.05 -2.07
N ARG A 46 52.15 13.72 -1.92
CA ARG A 46 50.92 13.01 -1.55
C ARG A 46 50.60 13.40 -0.11
N ARG A 47 49.53 14.16 0.11
CA ARG A 47 48.64 14.09 1.29
C ARG A 47 47.58 15.18 1.20
N ARG A 48 46.37 14.79 0.84
CA ARG A 48 45.09 15.30 1.34
C ARG A 48 43.96 14.52 0.66
N GLU A 49 43.76 13.29 1.13
CA GLU A 49 42.52 12.54 0.98
C GLU A 49 42.18 12.03 2.38
N ALA A 50 41.34 12.78 3.09
CA ALA A 50 40.56 12.37 4.26
C ALA A 50 39.96 13.64 4.87
N GLU A 51 38.93 14.19 4.23
CA GLU A 51 37.90 15.07 4.81
C GLU A 51 36.94 15.47 3.68
N MET A 52 36.13 14.51 3.22
CA MET A 52 34.89 14.84 2.50
C MET A 52 33.74 14.49 3.44
N LEU A 53 33.33 15.49 4.21
CA LEU A 53 32.00 15.54 4.81
C LEU A 53 30.98 15.36 3.69
N PHE A 54 30.13 14.34 3.79
CA PHE A 54 29.00 14.10 2.90
C PHE A 54 28.00 15.26 3.00
N TYR A 55 28.23 16.36 2.28
CA TYR A 55 27.18 17.29 1.91
C TYR A 55 26.40 16.65 0.77
N ARG A 56 25.17 16.19 1.06
CA ARG A 56 24.19 15.83 0.02
C ARG A 56 24.02 17.05 -0.90
N THR A 57 24.47 16.91 -2.14
CA THR A 57 24.27 17.91 -3.18
C THR A 57 22.90 17.66 -3.78
N TYR A 58 21.93 18.52 -3.46
CA TYR A 58 20.61 18.47 -4.08
C TYR A 58 20.70 19.07 -5.48
N ARG A 59 20.38 18.27 -6.50
CA ARG A 59 20.35 18.69 -7.90
C ARG A 59 18.89 18.81 -8.31
N TYR A 60 18.40 20.05 -8.34
CA TYR A 60 17.07 20.33 -8.86
C TYR A 60 17.11 20.27 -10.39
N SER A 61 16.26 19.45 -10.98
CA SER A 61 16.01 19.40 -12.42
C SER A 61 14.58 19.86 -12.69
N GLN A 62 14.33 20.35 -13.91
CA GLN A 62 12.99 20.69 -14.34
C GLN A 62 12.20 19.38 -14.48
N TRP A 63 10.99 19.34 -13.93
CA TRP A 63 10.11 18.17 -14.01
C TRP A 63 9.86 17.79 -15.47
N ASP A 64 10.32 16.63 -15.88
CA ASP A 64 10.20 16.12 -17.25
C ASP A 64 9.49 14.76 -17.32
N GLY A 65 8.96 14.28 -16.19
CA GLY A 65 8.25 13.02 -16.08
C GLY A 65 9.13 11.78 -16.05
N THR A 66 10.46 11.92 -16.08
CA THR A 66 11.43 10.81 -16.02
C THR A 66 12.06 10.61 -14.64
N GLN A 67 11.70 11.46 -13.67
CA GLN A 67 12.18 11.33 -12.29
C GLN A 67 11.44 10.19 -11.58
N GLU A 68 12.18 9.19 -11.08
CA GLU A 68 11.65 8.23 -10.11
C GLU A 68 11.37 8.96 -8.79
N LEU A 69 10.09 9.06 -8.41
CA LEU A 69 9.62 9.81 -7.23
C LEU A 69 9.76 9.03 -5.93
N PHE A 70 10.06 7.74 -6.02
CA PHE A 70 10.23 6.84 -4.90
C PHE A 70 11.38 5.86 -5.20
N ASP A 71 12.58 6.18 -4.73
CA ASP A 71 13.76 5.32 -4.89
C ASP A 71 13.99 4.55 -3.59
N ILE A 72 13.40 3.36 -3.51
CA ILE A 72 13.69 2.40 -2.45
C ILE A 72 14.45 1.20 -2.99
N ASP A 73 15.58 0.89 -2.36
CA ASP A 73 16.30 -0.34 -2.64
C ASP A 73 15.71 -1.53 -1.86
N ALA A 74 15.95 -2.75 -2.35
CA ALA A 74 15.43 -3.97 -1.74
C ALA A 74 15.92 -4.18 -0.30
N ASP A 75 17.09 -3.64 -0.01
CA ASP A 75 17.74 -3.69 1.28
C ASP A 75 16.99 -2.85 2.32
N GLU A 76 16.52 -1.67 1.93
CA GLU A 76 15.72 -0.76 2.73
C GLU A 76 14.29 -1.26 2.88
N LEU A 77 13.68 -1.77 1.81
CA LEU A 77 12.36 -2.39 1.88
C LEU A 77 12.35 -3.57 2.86
N MET A 78 13.35 -4.45 2.78
CA MET A 78 13.51 -5.53 3.76
C MET A 78 13.77 -5.02 5.18
N ASP A 79 14.56 -3.96 5.33
CA ASP A 79 14.79 -3.38 6.66
C ASP A 79 13.46 -2.83 7.24
N ARG A 80 12.58 -2.23 6.44
CA ARG A 80 11.25 -1.78 6.88
C ARG A 80 10.35 -2.95 7.27
N LEU A 81 10.28 -3.99 6.45
CA LEU A 81 9.47 -5.18 6.72
C LEU A 81 9.96 -5.97 7.94
N ALA A 82 11.26 -5.91 8.25
CA ALA A 82 11.87 -6.68 9.34
C ALA A 82 11.19 -6.47 10.70
N ASP A 83 10.73 -5.27 11.03
CA ASP A 83 10.09 -5.02 12.34
C ASP A 83 8.74 -5.71 12.45
N GLU A 84 7.94 -5.67 11.38
CA GLU A 84 6.61 -6.29 11.33
C GLU A 84 6.71 -7.80 11.20
N LEU A 85 7.66 -8.29 10.39
CA LEU A 85 8.04 -9.70 10.29
C LEU A 85 8.40 -10.31 11.65
N LEU A 86 9.17 -9.59 12.47
CA LEU A 86 9.56 -10.08 13.79
C LEU A 86 8.38 -10.17 14.77
N LYS A 87 7.35 -9.32 14.61
CA LYS A 87 6.12 -9.36 15.41
C LYS A 87 5.22 -10.51 15.01
N GLN A 88 4.90 -10.58 13.71
CA GLN A 88 3.81 -11.41 13.21
C GLN A 88 4.30 -12.80 12.76
N GLY A 89 5.54 -12.90 12.27
CA GLY A 89 6.12 -14.15 11.76
C GLY A 89 5.76 -14.47 10.31
N ASP A 90 5.02 -13.60 9.63
CA ASP A 90 4.50 -13.82 8.28
C ASP A 90 4.86 -12.65 7.35
N VAL A 91 5.45 -12.98 6.19
CA VAL A 91 5.84 -12.02 5.14
C VAL A 91 4.64 -11.43 4.43
N MET A 92 3.64 -12.25 4.13
CA MET A 92 2.42 -11.79 3.47
C MET A 92 1.69 -10.79 4.34
N GLN A 93 1.63 -11.04 5.64
CA GLN A 93 0.97 -10.13 6.58
C GLN A 93 1.74 -8.81 6.73
N ALA A 94 3.08 -8.86 6.81
CA ALA A 94 3.93 -7.66 6.85
C ALA A 94 3.83 -6.83 5.55
N LEU A 95 3.82 -7.49 4.39
CA LEU A 95 3.65 -6.84 3.09
C LEU A 95 2.25 -6.23 2.97
N ARG A 96 1.20 -6.96 3.37
CA ARG A 96 -0.18 -6.46 3.34
C ARG A 96 -0.35 -5.20 4.19
N GLU A 97 0.26 -5.16 5.37
CA GLU A 97 0.19 -3.96 6.23
C GLU A 97 0.97 -2.79 5.62
N LEU A 98 2.05 -3.05 4.88
CA LEU A 98 2.75 -2.04 4.09
C LEU A 98 1.89 -1.54 2.93
N LEU A 99 1.31 -2.44 2.11
CA LEU A 99 0.43 -2.07 0.99
C LEU A 99 -0.79 -1.28 1.48
N ARG A 100 -1.35 -1.67 2.63
CA ARG A 100 -2.49 -1.00 3.25
C ARG A 100 -2.19 0.43 3.68
N ASN A 101 -1.08 0.63 4.39
CA ASN A 101 -0.76 1.92 5.01
C ASN A 101 0.10 2.82 4.12
N GLY A 102 0.62 2.29 3.01
CA GLY A 102 1.64 2.95 2.22
C GLY A 102 2.97 3.03 2.98
N MET A 103 3.90 3.81 2.43
CA MET A 103 5.21 3.96 3.05
C MET A 103 5.85 5.31 2.78
N GLN A 104 6.75 5.73 3.66
CA GLN A 104 7.52 6.95 3.49
C GLN A 104 8.99 6.62 3.16
N ASP A 105 9.52 7.26 2.13
CA ASP A 105 10.93 7.13 1.74
C ASP A 105 11.87 7.87 2.71
N ARG A 106 13.17 7.87 2.40
CA ARG A 106 14.18 8.60 3.18
C ARG A 106 14.11 10.13 3.03
N ASN A 107 13.46 10.62 1.99
CA ASN A 107 13.32 12.04 1.69
C ASN A 107 12.03 12.63 2.29
N GLY A 108 11.20 11.79 2.92
CA GLY A 108 9.92 12.18 3.51
C GLY A 108 8.77 12.16 2.52
N GLN A 109 8.98 11.69 1.29
CA GLN A 109 7.92 11.47 0.31
C GLN A 109 7.08 10.28 0.73
N GLN A 110 5.78 10.47 0.76
CA GLN A 110 4.81 9.46 1.16
C GLN A 110 4.22 8.82 -0.08
N MET A 111 4.39 7.51 -0.20
CA MET A 111 3.69 6.68 -1.16
C MET A 111 2.28 6.38 -0.62
N PRO A 112 1.23 6.66 -1.40
CA PRO A 112 -0.13 6.29 -1.04
C PRO A 112 -0.26 4.79 -0.86
N GLY A 113 -0.92 4.37 0.21
CA GLY A 113 -1.36 2.98 0.37
C GLY A 113 -2.67 2.71 -0.35
N LEU A 114 -3.06 1.44 -0.42
CA LEU A 114 -4.39 1.03 -0.91
C LEU A 114 -5.53 1.70 -0.13
N ARG A 115 -5.32 2.00 1.16
CA ARG A 115 -6.30 2.73 1.97
C ARG A 115 -6.48 4.18 1.50
N GLU A 116 -5.40 4.83 1.11
CA GLU A 116 -5.45 6.20 0.60
C GLU A 116 -6.10 6.24 -0.79
N LEU A 117 -5.80 5.26 -1.66
CA LEU A 117 -6.52 5.09 -2.93
C LEU A 117 -8.03 4.90 -2.73
N MET A 118 -8.41 4.07 -1.75
CA MET A 118 -9.80 3.88 -1.33
C MET A 118 -10.45 5.17 -0.83
N ASP A 119 -9.73 5.95 -0.02
CA ASP A 119 -10.23 7.23 0.50
C ASP A 119 -10.39 8.24 -0.65
N MET A 120 -9.46 8.29 -1.61
CA MET A 120 -9.57 9.10 -2.83
C MET A 120 -10.79 8.72 -3.69
N LEU A 121 -11.07 7.43 -3.88
CA LEU A 121 -12.29 6.98 -4.59
C LEU A 121 -13.56 7.47 -3.90
N ARG A 122 -13.61 7.33 -2.58
CA ARG A 122 -14.77 7.76 -1.78
C ARG A 122 -14.96 9.26 -1.82
N ASP A 123 -13.86 10.02 -1.82
CA ASP A 123 -13.91 11.47 -1.91
C ASP A 123 -14.33 11.93 -3.31
N ARG A 124 -13.83 11.27 -4.36
CA ARG A 124 -14.25 11.50 -5.74
C ARG A 124 -15.75 11.25 -5.93
N ARG A 125 -16.26 10.11 -5.44
CA ARG A 125 -17.70 9.79 -5.47
C ARG A 125 -18.51 10.83 -4.71
N ARG A 126 -18.09 11.19 -3.49
CA ARG A 126 -18.78 12.20 -2.67
C ARG A 126 -18.83 13.57 -3.35
N GLN A 127 -17.75 13.97 -4.00
CA GLN A 127 -17.69 15.24 -4.73
C GLN A 127 -18.73 15.30 -5.85
N GLN A 128 -18.82 14.24 -6.66
CA GLN A 128 -19.79 14.16 -7.76
C GLN A 128 -21.24 14.20 -7.24
N LEU A 129 -21.55 13.42 -6.19
CA LEU A 129 -22.88 13.40 -5.56
C LEU A 129 -23.30 14.74 -4.95
N GLN A 130 -22.34 15.55 -4.51
CA GLN A 130 -22.60 16.87 -3.92
C GLN A 130 -22.77 17.99 -4.95
N GLN A 131 -22.28 17.81 -6.18
CA GLN A 131 -22.36 18.84 -7.22
C GLN A 131 -23.68 18.76 -7.98
N HIS A 132 -24.13 17.55 -8.28
CA HIS A 132 -25.20 17.30 -9.22
C HIS A 132 -26.54 16.93 -8.58
N ASN A 133 -27.63 17.21 -9.31
CA ASN A 133 -28.98 16.80 -8.95
C ASN A 133 -29.59 15.88 -10.03
N MET A 134 -30.02 14.68 -9.65
CA MET A 134 -30.64 13.74 -10.57
C MET A 134 -32.06 14.15 -11.00
N ASP A 135 -32.81 14.89 -10.17
CA ASP A 135 -34.16 15.35 -10.50
C ASP A 135 -34.17 16.32 -11.70
N SER A 136 -33.07 17.05 -11.89
CA SER A 136 -32.92 18.05 -12.95
C SER A 136 -32.98 17.49 -14.37
N VAL A 137 -32.79 16.17 -14.53
CA VAL A 137 -32.93 15.48 -15.83
C VAL A 137 -34.34 15.63 -16.37
N VAL A 138 -35.34 15.54 -15.50
CA VAL A 138 -36.75 15.67 -15.90
C VAL A 138 -37.11 17.14 -16.13
N ASP A 139 -36.52 18.04 -15.33
CA ASP A 139 -36.68 19.48 -15.54
C ASP A 139 -36.12 19.91 -16.91
N ASP A 140 -34.96 19.39 -17.35
CA ASP A 140 -34.40 19.66 -18.69
C ASP A 140 -35.33 19.17 -19.81
N LEU A 141 -35.93 17.98 -19.65
CA LEU A 141 -36.90 17.45 -20.62
C LEU A 141 -38.17 18.32 -20.69
N LYS A 142 -38.66 18.80 -19.54
CA LYS A 142 -39.81 19.72 -19.47
C LYS A 142 -39.49 21.04 -20.15
N GLU A 143 -38.33 21.62 -19.88
CA GLU A 143 -37.90 22.90 -20.46
C GLU A 143 -37.81 22.82 -21.99
N ARG A 144 -37.22 21.75 -22.53
CA ARG A 144 -37.17 21.51 -24.00
C ARG A 144 -38.56 21.36 -24.61
N LEU A 145 -39.47 20.66 -23.91
CA LEU A 145 -40.84 20.47 -24.39
C LEU A 145 -41.62 21.78 -24.38
N ASP A 146 -41.47 22.59 -23.33
CA ASP A 146 -42.04 23.93 -23.25
C ASP A 146 -41.51 24.84 -24.37
N GLU A 147 -40.23 24.72 -24.73
CA GLU A 147 -39.63 25.46 -25.85
C GLU A 147 -40.27 25.06 -27.20
N ILE A 148 -40.50 23.76 -27.42
CA ILE A 148 -41.22 23.25 -28.60
C ILE A 148 -42.64 23.80 -28.66
N LEU A 149 -43.37 23.75 -27.54
CA LEU A 149 -44.74 24.25 -27.44
C LEU A 149 -44.82 25.76 -27.69
N GLN A 150 -43.88 26.53 -27.16
CA GLN A 150 -43.79 27.97 -27.40
C GLN A 150 -43.49 28.27 -28.87
N THR A 151 -42.57 27.53 -29.49
CA THR A 151 -42.19 27.68 -30.89
C THR A 151 -43.38 27.38 -31.81
N GLU A 152 -44.13 26.30 -31.57
CA GLU A 152 -45.35 25.99 -32.32
C GLU A 152 -46.42 27.08 -32.16
N ARG A 153 -46.66 27.56 -30.93
CA ARG A 153 -47.63 28.65 -30.69
C ARG A 153 -47.26 29.91 -31.46
N GLN A 154 -45.98 30.31 -31.46
CA GLN A 154 -45.49 31.45 -32.23
C GLN A 154 -45.54 31.20 -33.74
N GLY A 155 -45.29 29.98 -34.20
CA GLY A 155 -45.37 29.60 -35.60
C GLY A 155 -46.79 29.61 -36.16
N ILE A 156 -47.77 29.17 -35.37
CA ILE A 156 -49.20 29.30 -35.68
C ILE A 156 -49.55 30.78 -35.90
N ASP A 157 -49.09 31.66 -35.01
CA ASP A 157 -49.36 33.11 -35.09
C ASP A 157 -48.74 33.73 -36.34
N ARG A 158 -47.48 33.41 -36.61
CA ARG A 158 -46.73 33.87 -37.78
C ARG A 158 -47.43 33.47 -39.07
N ARG A 159 -47.84 32.20 -39.20
CA ARG A 159 -48.54 31.71 -40.40
C ARG A 159 -49.92 32.32 -40.58
N LEU A 160 -50.65 32.58 -39.49
CA LEU A 160 -51.94 33.27 -39.56
C LEU A 160 -51.77 34.74 -39.99
N GLU A 161 -50.70 35.40 -39.55
CA GLU A 161 -50.37 36.78 -39.93
C GLU A 161 -49.96 36.86 -41.41
N GLU A 162 -49.05 35.99 -41.86
CA GLU A 162 -48.65 35.87 -43.26
C GLU A 162 -49.85 35.62 -44.20
N ALA A 163 -50.76 34.72 -43.80
CA ALA A 163 -51.97 34.45 -44.58
C ALA A 163 -52.94 35.64 -44.63
N ARG A 164 -53.04 36.44 -43.55
CA ARG A 164 -53.83 37.68 -43.53
C ARG A 164 -53.22 38.75 -44.45
N GLU A 165 -51.90 38.88 -44.44
CA GLU A 165 -51.19 39.81 -45.31
C GLU A 165 -51.37 39.44 -46.79
N GLN A 166 -51.29 38.15 -47.13
CA GLN A 166 -51.53 37.66 -48.49
C GLN A 166 -52.95 38.00 -48.99
N VAL A 167 -53.98 37.79 -48.16
CA VAL A 167 -55.37 38.17 -48.47
C VAL A 167 -55.51 39.69 -48.66
N SER A 168 -54.78 40.49 -47.88
CA SER A 168 -54.81 41.96 -47.99
C SER A 168 -54.14 42.51 -49.27
N GLN A 169 -53.21 41.74 -49.86
CA GLN A 169 -52.45 42.09 -51.06
C GLN A 169 -53.03 41.44 -52.33
N ALA A 170 -54.06 40.61 -52.22
CA ALA A 170 -54.68 39.88 -53.32
C ALA A 170 -55.56 40.76 -54.21
N SER A 171 -55.56 40.46 -55.51
CA SER A 171 -56.45 41.10 -56.48
C SER A 171 -57.90 40.59 -56.35
N ASP A 172 -58.90 41.38 -56.79
CA ASP A 172 -60.33 41.13 -56.53
C ASP A 172 -60.84 39.75 -57.03
N GLU A 173 -60.21 39.15 -58.06
CA GLU A 173 -60.54 37.82 -58.57
C GLU A 173 -60.00 36.68 -57.70
N ASP A 174 -58.85 36.87 -57.03
CA ASP A 174 -58.18 35.85 -56.18
C ASP A 174 -58.59 35.95 -54.70
N ARG A 175 -59.13 37.11 -54.30
CA ARG A 175 -59.46 37.43 -52.90
C ARG A 175 -60.47 36.45 -52.29
N ALA A 176 -61.50 36.06 -53.03
CA ALA A 176 -62.49 35.10 -52.55
C ALA A 176 -61.90 33.68 -52.32
N MET A 177 -60.91 33.29 -53.13
CA MET A 177 -60.21 32.01 -52.98
C MET A 177 -59.26 32.04 -51.78
N GLN A 178 -58.54 33.14 -51.60
CA GLN A 178 -57.62 33.32 -50.48
C GLN A 178 -58.35 33.53 -49.14
N GLU A 179 -59.52 34.18 -49.12
CA GLU A 179 -60.39 34.25 -47.94
C GLU A 179 -60.86 32.85 -47.50
N GLY A 180 -61.23 31.98 -48.45
CA GLY A 180 -61.56 30.59 -48.15
C GLY A 180 -60.40 29.77 -47.58
N LEU A 181 -59.18 29.99 -48.07
CA LEU A 181 -57.96 29.35 -47.55
C LEU A 181 -57.61 29.87 -46.14
N LEU A 182 -57.75 31.18 -45.91
CA LEU A 182 -57.53 31.80 -44.61
C LEU A 182 -58.51 31.25 -43.56
N ASP A 183 -59.78 31.06 -43.91
CA ASP A 183 -60.76 30.48 -43.00
C ASP A 183 -60.46 29.00 -42.67
N MET A 184 -59.97 28.22 -43.64
CA MET A 184 -59.47 26.86 -43.35
C MET A 184 -58.24 26.86 -42.44
N LEU A 185 -57.29 27.77 -42.67
CA LEU A 185 -56.09 27.92 -41.84
C LEU A 185 -56.44 28.37 -40.42
N LYS A 186 -57.38 29.31 -40.24
CA LYS A 186 -57.92 29.69 -38.92
C LYS A 186 -58.56 28.50 -38.21
N GLN A 187 -59.43 27.75 -38.89
CA GLN A 187 -60.04 26.55 -38.30
C GLN A 187 -59.01 25.47 -37.94
N ARG A 188 -57.89 25.37 -38.67
CA ARG A 188 -56.78 24.48 -38.29
C ARG A 188 -56.02 25.03 -37.09
N ALA A 189 -55.66 26.31 -37.09
CA ALA A 189 -54.96 26.96 -36.00
C ALA A 189 -55.75 26.94 -34.68
N ASP A 190 -57.06 27.18 -34.72
CA ASP A 190 -57.93 27.13 -33.54
C ASP A 190 -57.99 25.71 -32.95
N ARG A 191 -58.13 24.68 -33.80
CA ARG A 191 -58.06 23.27 -33.37
C ARG A 191 -56.70 22.91 -32.79
N ASN A 192 -55.62 23.36 -33.42
CA ASN A 192 -54.26 23.12 -32.96
C ASN A 192 -54.01 23.78 -31.60
N ARG A 193 -54.48 25.02 -31.38
CA ARG A 193 -54.40 25.70 -30.09
C ARG A 193 -55.24 25.03 -29.01
N GLU A 194 -56.48 24.62 -29.33
CA GLU A 194 -57.34 23.91 -28.40
C GLU A 194 -56.71 22.58 -27.96
N LYS A 195 -56.00 21.88 -28.85
CA LYS A 195 -55.21 20.70 -28.49
C LYS A 195 -54.02 21.06 -27.58
N LEU A 196 -53.24 22.09 -27.92
CA LEU A 196 -52.09 22.53 -27.13
C LEU A 196 -52.48 23.06 -25.73
N ASP A 197 -53.68 23.61 -25.57
CA ASP A 197 -54.20 24.11 -24.30
C ASP A 197 -54.78 22.99 -23.41
N ASN A 198 -55.19 21.87 -24.00
CA ASN A 198 -55.75 20.70 -23.30
C ASN A 198 -54.75 19.54 -23.16
N LEU A 199 -53.45 19.82 -23.28
CA LEU A 199 -52.42 18.81 -23.09
C LEU A 199 -52.41 18.29 -21.63
N PRO A 200 -52.13 16.99 -21.41
CA PRO A 200 -51.98 16.45 -20.06
C PRO A 200 -50.86 17.15 -19.26
N ASP A 201 -50.95 17.13 -17.93
CA ASP A 201 -49.90 17.69 -17.06
C ASP A 201 -48.63 16.82 -17.02
N SER A 202 -48.72 15.53 -17.40
CA SER A 202 -47.58 14.61 -17.39
C SER A 202 -46.77 14.66 -18.69
N LEU A 203 -45.45 14.57 -18.56
CA LEU A 203 -44.52 14.66 -19.69
C LEU A 203 -44.77 13.56 -20.74
N GLY A 204 -45.00 12.32 -20.31
CA GLY A 204 -45.35 11.22 -21.23
C GLY A 204 -46.67 11.45 -21.98
N GLY A 205 -47.69 11.99 -21.31
CA GLY A 205 -48.97 12.31 -21.93
C GLY A 205 -48.85 13.42 -22.97
N GLN A 206 -48.02 14.44 -22.71
CA GLN A 206 -47.72 15.50 -23.67
C GLN A 206 -47.00 14.96 -24.90
N ILE A 207 -45.97 14.11 -24.71
CA ILE A 207 -45.26 13.47 -25.81
C ILE A 207 -46.21 12.62 -26.66
N GLN A 208 -47.09 11.83 -26.03
CA GLN A 208 -48.02 10.95 -26.74
C GLN A 208 -49.00 11.72 -27.62
N GLU A 209 -49.60 12.80 -27.11
CA GLU A 209 -50.49 13.66 -27.90
C GLU A 209 -49.73 14.38 -29.03
N LEU A 210 -48.47 14.77 -28.80
CA LEU A 210 -47.64 15.44 -29.79
C LEU A 210 -47.15 14.49 -30.90
N MET A 211 -47.05 13.19 -30.66
CA MET A 211 -46.74 12.21 -31.72
C MET A 211 -47.83 12.13 -32.80
N GLU A 212 -49.09 12.28 -32.41
CA GLU A 212 -50.23 12.32 -33.35
C GLU A 212 -50.60 13.75 -33.78
N TYR A 213 -49.83 14.75 -33.32
CA TYR A 213 -50.07 16.16 -33.58
C TYR A 213 -49.54 16.58 -34.96
N ASP A 214 -50.35 17.36 -35.67
CA ASP A 214 -50.03 17.88 -36.99
C ASP A 214 -49.50 19.32 -36.87
N PHE A 215 -48.18 19.43 -36.75
CA PHE A 215 -47.44 20.68 -36.56
C PHE A 215 -47.68 21.68 -37.70
N MET A 216 -47.94 22.92 -37.34
CA MET A 216 -47.90 24.02 -38.30
C MET A 216 -46.46 24.46 -38.49
N ASP A 217 -45.67 24.73 -37.45
CA ASP A 217 -44.31 25.23 -37.62
C ASP A 217 -43.32 24.09 -37.97
N PRO A 218 -42.54 24.20 -39.07
CA PRO A 218 -41.57 23.17 -39.44
C PRO A 218 -40.39 23.11 -38.46
N ASP A 219 -40.03 24.22 -37.81
CA ASP A 219 -38.95 24.27 -36.83
C ASP A 219 -39.39 23.55 -35.54
N ALA A 220 -40.63 23.78 -35.08
CA ALA A 220 -41.18 23.06 -33.92
C ALA A 220 -41.31 21.55 -34.17
N GLN A 221 -41.70 21.15 -35.39
CA GLN A 221 -41.74 19.74 -35.80
C GLN A 221 -40.34 19.11 -35.74
N GLN A 222 -39.32 19.83 -36.23
CA GLN A 222 -37.96 19.34 -36.20
C GLN A 222 -37.43 19.21 -34.76
N MET A 223 -37.66 20.21 -33.91
CA MET A 223 -37.27 20.16 -32.50
C MET A 223 -37.93 19.01 -31.74
N PHE A 224 -39.21 18.73 -32.02
CA PHE A 224 -39.90 17.57 -31.44
C PHE A 224 -39.33 16.24 -31.94
N GLN A 225 -39.02 16.15 -33.23
CA GLN A 225 -38.38 14.98 -33.80
C GLN A 225 -36.99 14.75 -33.18
N GLU A 226 -36.21 15.81 -32.96
CA GLU A 226 -34.91 15.75 -32.29
C GLU A 226 -35.04 15.29 -30.83
N LEU A 227 -36.05 15.75 -30.09
CA LEU A 227 -36.34 15.30 -28.73
C LEU A 227 -36.68 13.80 -28.70
N LEU A 228 -37.55 13.35 -29.61
CA LEU A 228 -37.91 11.94 -29.74
C LEU A 228 -36.70 11.08 -30.13
N ASP A 229 -35.92 11.54 -31.09
CA ASP A 229 -34.73 10.84 -31.55
C ASP A 229 -33.69 10.74 -30.43
N MET A 230 -33.53 11.77 -29.60
CA MET A 230 -32.68 11.73 -28.40
C MET A 230 -33.17 10.70 -27.38
N LEU A 231 -34.46 10.71 -27.02
CA LEU A 231 -35.01 9.72 -26.07
C LEU A 231 -34.86 8.28 -26.59
N LYS A 232 -35.10 8.07 -27.89
CA LYS A 232 -34.90 6.77 -28.56
C LYS A 232 -33.43 6.38 -28.61
N GLN A 233 -32.55 7.33 -28.90
CA GLN A 233 -31.10 7.10 -28.97
C GLN A 233 -30.54 6.71 -27.60
N GLN A 234 -30.98 7.34 -26.52
CA GLN A 234 -30.57 7.00 -25.16
C GLN A 234 -31.02 5.59 -24.78
N MET A 235 -32.23 5.19 -25.16
CA MET A 235 -32.69 3.80 -24.99
C MET A 235 -31.91 2.81 -25.87
N ALA A 236 -31.52 3.19 -27.09
CA ALA A 236 -30.75 2.33 -28.00
C ALA A 236 -29.27 2.19 -27.59
N GLN A 237 -28.65 3.25 -27.06
CA GLN A 237 -27.29 3.21 -26.51
C GLN A 237 -27.17 2.20 -25.36
N ASN A 238 -28.24 2.05 -24.57
CA ASN A 238 -28.33 1.04 -23.51
C ASN A 238 -28.31 -0.41 -24.03
N MET A 239 -28.46 -0.65 -25.33
CA MET A 239 -28.42 -1.99 -25.92
C MET A 239 -27.13 -2.29 -26.70
N GLY A 240 -26.28 -1.28 -26.98
CA GLY A 240 -24.93 -1.47 -27.57
C GLY A 240 -24.31 -0.26 -28.28
N GLN A 241 -22.99 -0.09 -28.19
CA GLN A 241 -22.24 1.08 -28.70
C GLN A 241 -22.21 1.19 -30.25
N GLN A 242 -22.31 0.09 -31.00
CA GLN A 242 -22.23 0.11 -32.48
C GLN A 242 -23.57 0.40 -33.19
N MET A 243 -24.71 0.44 -32.49
CA MET A 243 -26.00 0.84 -33.09
C MET A 243 -26.00 2.31 -33.55
N GLN A 244 -25.11 3.15 -33.01
CA GLN A 244 -25.04 4.60 -33.27
C GLN A 244 -24.86 4.98 -34.75
N GLN A 245 -24.22 4.14 -35.57
CA GLN A 245 -23.96 4.44 -36.98
C GLN A 245 -25.08 3.97 -37.94
N GLN A 246 -25.94 3.05 -37.51
CA GLN A 246 -27.05 2.53 -38.33
C GLN A 246 -28.39 3.26 -38.08
N LEU A 247 -28.45 4.12 -37.05
CA LEU A 247 -29.68 4.70 -36.49
C LEU A 247 -30.20 5.98 -37.14
N GLN A 248 -29.47 6.61 -38.06
CA GLN A 248 -29.94 7.88 -38.67
C GLN A 248 -31.20 7.71 -39.54
N ASN A 249 -31.69 6.49 -39.78
CA ASN A 249 -32.98 6.21 -40.42
C ASN A 249 -33.56 4.87 -39.91
N MET A 250 -34.17 4.84 -38.72
CA MET A 250 -34.90 3.65 -38.27
C MET A 250 -36.05 3.35 -39.23
N SER A 251 -35.97 2.22 -39.95
CA SER A 251 -37.09 1.73 -40.75
C SER A 251 -38.05 0.89 -39.89
N PRO A 252 -39.35 0.82 -40.22
CA PRO A 252 -40.31 -0.08 -39.54
C PRO A 252 -39.84 -1.54 -39.46
N GLU A 253 -38.98 -1.97 -40.39
CA GLU A 253 -38.38 -3.31 -40.42
C GLU A 253 -37.36 -3.53 -39.28
N GLN A 254 -36.63 -2.50 -38.87
CA GLN A 254 -35.66 -2.59 -37.78
C GLN A 254 -36.34 -2.64 -36.40
N MET A 255 -37.44 -1.91 -36.22
CA MET A 255 -38.27 -2.00 -35.01
C MET A 255 -38.89 -3.39 -34.85
N ALA A 256 -39.33 -4.00 -35.95
CA ALA A 256 -39.82 -5.38 -35.95
C ALA A 256 -38.70 -6.39 -35.59
N ALA A 257 -37.47 -6.17 -36.07
CA ALA A 257 -36.32 -6.99 -35.71
C ALA A 257 -35.97 -6.90 -34.22
N MET A 258 -36.08 -5.72 -33.61
CA MET A 258 -35.84 -5.51 -32.17
C MET A 258 -36.92 -6.18 -31.30
N GLN A 259 -38.18 -6.08 -31.71
CA GLN A 259 -39.28 -6.80 -31.04
C GLN A 259 -39.08 -8.32 -31.11
N GLU A 260 -38.61 -8.83 -32.25
CA GLU A 260 -38.29 -10.25 -32.42
C GLU A 260 -37.12 -10.70 -31.53
N MET A 261 -36.07 -9.87 -31.41
CA MET A 261 -34.94 -10.14 -30.51
C MET A 261 -35.42 -10.26 -29.06
N MET A 262 -36.17 -9.27 -28.56
CA MET A 262 -36.68 -9.28 -27.18
C MET A 262 -37.61 -10.47 -26.93
N ARG A 263 -38.42 -10.85 -27.92
CA ARG A 263 -39.27 -12.04 -27.83
C ARG A 263 -38.44 -13.32 -27.68
N GLN A 264 -37.37 -13.48 -28.45
CA GLN A 264 -36.48 -14.64 -28.34
C GLN A 264 -35.69 -14.64 -27.04
N LEU A 265 -35.25 -13.47 -26.57
CA LEU A 265 -34.60 -13.32 -25.27
C LEU A 265 -35.52 -13.74 -24.11
N ASN A 266 -36.78 -13.27 -24.12
CA ASN A 266 -37.81 -13.68 -23.17
C ASN A 266 -38.06 -15.20 -23.21
N GLN A 267 -38.06 -15.79 -24.41
CA GLN A 267 -38.18 -17.25 -24.56
C GLN A 267 -36.97 -17.99 -23.97
N MET A 268 -35.74 -17.55 -24.24
CA MET A 268 -34.52 -18.15 -23.68
C MET A 268 -34.49 -18.07 -22.15
N MET A 269 -34.92 -16.94 -21.57
CA MET A 269 -35.01 -16.81 -20.10
C MET A 269 -36.05 -17.77 -19.50
N ARG A 270 -37.21 -17.93 -20.15
CA ARG A 270 -38.23 -18.91 -19.73
C ARG A 270 -37.72 -20.33 -19.81
N ASP A 271 -37.03 -20.68 -20.90
CA ASP A 271 -36.44 -22.01 -21.05
C ASP A 271 -35.41 -22.28 -19.93
N LYS A 272 -34.58 -21.29 -19.57
CA LYS A 272 -33.66 -21.36 -18.43
C LYS A 272 -34.39 -21.55 -17.09
N MET A 273 -35.50 -20.84 -16.85
CA MET A 273 -36.33 -20.99 -15.65
C MET A 273 -36.99 -22.37 -15.56
N ASP A 274 -37.41 -22.93 -16.70
CA ASP A 274 -37.99 -24.26 -16.82
C ASP A 274 -36.94 -25.39 -16.75
N GLY A 275 -35.64 -25.04 -16.60
CA GLY A 275 -34.51 -25.98 -16.59
C GLY A 275 -34.22 -26.62 -17.95
N ARG A 276 -34.65 -26.00 -19.05
CA ARG A 276 -34.35 -26.39 -20.43
C ARG A 276 -33.12 -25.62 -20.92
N GLU A 277 -32.46 -26.20 -21.93
CA GLU A 277 -31.31 -25.57 -22.57
C GLU A 277 -31.77 -24.54 -23.61
N PRO A 278 -31.47 -23.24 -23.42
CA PRO A 278 -31.88 -22.19 -24.35
C PRO A 278 -31.04 -22.20 -25.64
N ASP A 279 -31.65 -21.87 -26.77
CA ASP A 279 -30.99 -21.83 -28.10
C ASP A 279 -30.16 -20.55 -28.29
N PHE A 280 -29.05 -20.45 -27.56
CA PHE A 280 -28.14 -19.31 -27.64
C PHE A 280 -27.42 -19.22 -28.99
N ASP A 281 -27.05 -20.35 -29.58
CA ASP A 281 -26.37 -20.40 -30.88
C ASP A 281 -27.28 -19.88 -32.00
N GLY A 282 -28.56 -20.25 -31.99
CA GLY A 282 -29.57 -19.73 -32.92
C GLY A 282 -29.81 -18.24 -32.74
N PHE A 283 -29.88 -17.77 -31.49
CA PHE A 283 -29.99 -16.35 -31.17
C PHE A 283 -28.80 -15.55 -31.69
N MET A 284 -27.57 -16.01 -31.47
CA MET A 284 -26.36 -15.32 -31.95
C MET A 284 -26.19 -15.40 -33.47
N GLN A 285 -26.68 -16.44 -34.14
CA GLN A 285 -26.69 -16.47 -35.61
C GLN A 285 -27.62 -15.41 -36.21
N GLN A 286 -28.75 -15.12 -35.53
CA GLN A 286 -29.75 -14.17 -36.02
C GLN A 286 -29.47 -12.72 -35.58
N PHE A 287 -28.97 -12.53 -34.35
CA PHE A 287 -28.81 -11.23 -33.72
C PHE A 287 -27.37 -10.88 -33.31
N GLY A 288 -26.41 -11.80 -33.47
CA GLY A 288 -24.99 -11.58 -33.16
C GLY A 288 -24.38 -10.32 -33.78
N PRO A 289 -24.70 -9.93 -35.04
CA PRO A 289 -24.21 -8.69 -35.62
C PRO A 289 -24.62 -7.41 -34.88
N MET A 290 -25.60 -7.47 -33.96
CA MET A 290 -26.05 -6.32 -33.17
C MET A 290 -25.22 -6.09 -31.90
N PHE A 291 -24.43 -7.07 -31.45
CA PHE A 291 -23.66 -7.01 -30.19
C PHE A 291 -22.22 -6.47 -30.34
N GLY A 292 -21.78 -6.14 -31.56
CA GLY A 292 -20.52 -5.44 -31.83
C GLY A 292 -19.24 -6.28 -31.69
N ASP A 293 -18.13 -5.64 -31.30
CA ASP A 293 -16.78 -6.22 -31.30
C ASP A 293 -16.51 -7.22 -30.17
N ASN A 294 -17.34 -7.21 -29.12
CA ASN A 294 -17.23 -8.12 -27.99
C ASN A 294 -18.60 -8.77 -27.68
N PRO A 295 -19.10 -9.64 -28.57
CA PRO A 295 -20.38 -10.30 -28.37
C PRO A 295 -20.28 -11.31 -27.21
N PRO A 296 -21.36 -11.49 -26.43
CA PRO A 296 -21.39 -12.50 -25.38
C PRO A 296 -21.15 -13.90 -25.98
N GLN A 297 -20.35 -14.70 -25.30
CA GLN A 297 -20.02 -16.08 -25.72
C GLN A 297 -20.95 -17.12 -25.10
N SER A 298 -21.73 -16.73 -24.09
CA SER A 298 -22.70 -17.58 -23.42
C SER A 298 -23.94 -16.80 -23.04
N ILE A 299 -25.04 -17.53 -22.78
CA ILE A 299 -26.24 -16.91 -22.21
C ILE A 299 -25.95 -16.31 -20.82
N GLU A 300 -25.02 -16.87 -20.05
CA GLU A 300 -24.56 -16.29 -18.78
C GLU A 300 -23.95 -14.90 -18.97
N GLU A 301 -23.01 -14.75 -19.90
CA GLU A 301 -22.38 -13.45 -20.20
C GLU A 301 -23.39 -12.44 -20.76
N LEU A 302 -24.32 -12.87 -21.63
CA LEU A 302 -25.39 -12.02 -22.13
C LEU A 302 -26.27 -11.52 -20.97
N MET A 303 -26.62 -12.39 -20.04
CA MET A 303 -27.43 -12.04 -18.88
C MET A 303 -26.68 -11.12 -17.91
N GLU A 304 -25.37 -11.31 -17.73
CA GLU A 304 -24.54 -10.43 -16.89
C GLU A 304 -24.43 -9.02 -17.48
N MET A 305 -24.22 -8.90 -18.79
CA MET A 305 -24.21 -7.62 -19.49
C MET A 305 -25.56 -6.89 -19.35
N LEU A 306 -26.67 -7.58 -19.62
CA LEU A 306 -28.02 -7.01 -19.47
C LEU A 306 -28.35 -6.65 -18.03
N GLN A 307 -27.85 -7.44 -17.07
CA GLN A 307 -28.01 -7.18 -15.65
C GLN A 307 -27.30 -5.89 -15.24
N GLN A 308 -26.07 -5.66 -15.68
CA GLN A 308 -25.33 -4.42 -15.39
C GLN A 308 -26.07 -3.18 -15.92
N GLN A 309 -26.59 -3.27 -17.14
CA GLN A 309 -27.35 -2.18 -17.78
C GLN A 309 -28.67 -1.89 -17.07
N LEU A 310 -29.45 -2.93 -16.70
CA LEU A 310 -30.68 -2.76 -15.93
C LEU A 310 -30.41 -2.19 -14.53
N ALA A 311 -29.36 -2.67 -13.86
CA ALA A 311 -28.95 -2.16 -12.55
C ALA A 311 -28.59 -0.68 -12.61
N GLN A 312 -27.92 -0.25 -13.69
CA GLN A 312 -27.56 1.15 -13.92
C GLN A 312 -28.81 2.03 -14.03
N MET A 313 -29.76 1.65 -14.89
CA MET A 313 -31.00 2.40 -15.09
C MET A 313 -31.86 2.44 -13.83
N GLN A 314 -32.02 1.30 -13.13
CA GLN A 314 -32.75 1.26 -11.87
C GLN A 314 -32.07 2.10 -10.79
N SER A 315 -30.74 2.07 -10.69
CA SER A 315 -30.00 2.89 -9.72
C SER A 315 -30.16 4.39 -10.02
N MET A 316 -30.23 4.77 -11.29
CA MET A 316 -30.56 6.15 -11.70
C MET A 316 -31.97 6.53 -11.24
N LEU A 317 -32.98 5.70 -11.55
CA LEU A 317 -34.37 5.94 -11.17
C LEU A 317 -34.58 5.96 -9.65
N ASP A 318 -33.87 5.11 -8.91
CA ASP A 318 -33.90 5.05 -7.44
C ASP A 318 -33.17 6.24 -6.79
N SER A 319 -32.30 6.92 -7.55
CA SER A 319 -31.60 8.12 -7.12
C SER A 319 -32.38 9.42 -7.37
N MET A 320 -33.49 9.34 -8.11
CA MET A 320 -34.45 10.43 -8.33
C MET A 320 -35.52 10.47 -7.23
N SER A 321 -36.22 11.61 -7.13
CA SER A 321 -37.47 11.74 -6.40
C SER A 321 -38.56 10.84 -7.00
N PRO A 322 -39.55 10.38 -6.20
CA PRO A 322 -40.65 9.55 -6.68
C PRO A 322 -41.46 10.20 -7.81
N GLU A 323 -41.55 11.53 -7.82
CA GLU A 323 -42.23 12.31 -8.85
C GLU A 323 -41.43 12.31 -10.16
N ALA A 324 -40.15 12.72 -10.13
CA ALA A 324 -39.30 12.75 -11.32
C ALA A 324 -39.13 11.36 -11.93
N ARG A 325 -38.97 10.32 -11.10
CA ARG A 325 -38.91 8.93 -11.55
C ARG A 325 -40.12 8.55 -12.41
N ARG A 326 -41.34 8.84 -11.93
CA ARG A 326 -42.58 8.50 -12.66
C ARG A 326 -42.67 9.27 -13.96
N GLU A 327 -42.34 10.56 -13.94
CA GLU A 327 -42.39 11.39 -15.15
C GLU A 327 -41.42 10.90 -16.22
N LEU A 328 -40.21 10.48 -15.85
CA LEU A 328 -39.24 9.90 -16.77
C LEU A 328 -39.67 8.52 -17.28
N GLU A 329 -40.15 7.65 -16.39
CA GLU A 329 -40.69 6.34 -16.77
C GLU A 329 -41.85 6.48 -17.77
N ASP A 330 -42.79 7.41 -17.51
CA ASP A 330 -43.91 7.71 -18.39
C ASP A 330 -43.45 8.26 -19.75
N ALA A 331 -42.44 9.13 -19.76
CA ALA A 331 -41.84 9.70 -20.97
C ALA A 331 -41.22 8.63 -21.87
N LEU A 332 -40.38 7.77 -21.28
CA LEU A 332 -39.70 6.69 -21.98
C LEU A 332 -40.69 5.65 -22.51
N GLN A 333 -41.70 5.29 -21.70
CA GLN A 333 -42.75 4.37 -22.15
C GLN A 333 -43.54 4.97 -23.32
N SER A 334 -43.91 6.24 -23.24
CA SER A 334 -44.72 6.90 -24.28
C SER A 334 -43.99 7.00 -25.62
N ALA A 335 -42.66 7.06 -25.61
CA ALA A 335 -41.84 7.06 -26.84
C ALA A 335 -41.73 5.66 -27.52
N LEU A 336 -42.19 4.59 -26.87
CA LEU A 336 -42.10 3.21 -27.36
C LEU A 336 -43.40 2.70 -28.01
N ASP A 337 -43.25 1.84 -29.02
CA ASP A 337 -44.38 1.14 -29.63
C ASP A 337 -45.05 0.17 -28.62
N PRO A 338 -46.40 -0.02 -28.68
CA PRO A 338 -47.12 -0.89 -27.76
C PRO A 338 -46.61 -2.34 -27.71
N GLY A 339 -46.14 -2.86 -28.85
CA GLY A 339 -45.56 -4.21 -28.93
C GLY A 339 -44.24 -4.35 -28.17
N MET A 340 -43.41 -3.31 -28.18
CA MET A 340 -42.12 -3.29 -27.49
C MET A 340 -42.32 -3.12 -25.97
N GLN A 341 -43.25 -2.24 -25.56
CA GLN A 341 -43.63 -2.05 -24.16
C GLN A 341 -44.00 -3.39 -23.50
N GLN A 342 -44.81 -4.21 -24.17
CA GLN A 342 -45.20 -5.53 -23.66
C GLN A 342 -44.01 -6.47 -23.49
N GLN A 343 -43.09 -6.49 -24.47
CA GLN A 343 -41.89 -7.35 -24.39
C GLN A 343 -40.93 -6.91 -23.28
N MET A 344 -40.77 -5.60 -23.05
CA MET A 344 -39.93 -5.08 -21.96
C MET A 344 -40.53 -5.34 -20.58
N ALA A 345 -41.86 -5.20 -20.43
CA ALA A 345 -42.55 -5.52 -19.18
C ALA A 345 -42.40 -7.00 -18.83
N GLU A 346 -42.53 -7.89 -19.83
CA GLU A 346 -42.28 -9.32 -19.67
C GLU A 346 -40.82 -9.60 -19.28
N PHE A 347 -39.87 -8.98 -19.97
CA PHE A 347 -38.43 -9.09 -19.69
C PHE A 347 -38.09 -8.71 -18.25
N ALA A 348 -38.55 -7.54 -17.79
CA ALA A 348 -38.33 -7.06 -16.43
C ALA A 348 -38.88 -8.04 -15.38
N SER A 349 -40.06 -8.61 -15.61
CA SER A 349 -40.67 -9.58 -14.70
C SER A 349 -39.90 -10.91 -14.63
N LEU A 350 -39.35 -11.38 -15.75
CA LEU A 350 -38.54 -12.60 -15.82
C LEU A 350 -37.18 -12.39 -15.14
N MET A 351 -36.56 -11.22 -15.35
CA MET A 351 -35.30 -10.85 -14.71
C MET A 351 -35.42 -10.80 -13.18
N GLU A 352 -36.47 -10.14 -12.67
CA GLU A 352 -36.71 -10.06 -11.22
C GLU A 352 -36.93 -11.43 -10.57
N GLN A 353 -37.57 -12.37 -11.29
CA GLN A 353 -37.78 -13.74 -10.81
C GLN A 353 -36.51 -14.60 -10.86
N LEU A 354 -35.68 -14.43 -11.88
CA LEU A 354 -34.45 -15.19 -12.06
C LEU A 354 -33.35 -14.75 -11.10
N MET A 355 -33.21 -13.44 -10.88
CA MET A 355 -32.16 -12.87 -10.03
C MET A 355 -32.70 -11.65 -9.28
N PRO A 356 -32.91 -11.74 -7.95
CA PRO A 356 -33.24 -10.57 -7.15
C PRO A 356 -32.09 -9.55 -7.23
N MET A 357 -32.40 -8.35 -7.71
CA MET A 357 -31.42 -7.31 -8.03
C MET A 357 -30.96 -6.51 -6.80
N ASP A 358 -31.34 -6.92 -5.59
CA ASP A 358 -31.16 -6.14 -4.35
C ASP A 358 -29.68 -5.84 -4.05
N ASP A 359 -28.75 -6.74 -4.41
CA ASP A 359 -27.31 -6.54 -4.18
C ASP A 359 -26.63 -5.64 -5.23
N LEU A 360 -27.28 -5.45 -6.40
CA LEU A 360 -26.75 -4.69 -7.54
C LEU A 360 -27.37 -3.29 -7.64
N ARG A 361 -28.58 -3.10 -7.11
CA ARG A 361 -29.22 -1.79 -7.01
C ARG A 361 -28.52 -0.99 -5.92
N ARG A 362 -27.89 0.13 -6.31
CA ARG A 362 -27.31 1.07 -5.35
C ARG A 362 -28.04 2.39 -5.45
N GLN A 363 -28.56 2.83 -4.31
CA GLN A 363 -29.09 4.18 -4.22
C GLN A 363 -27.95 5.17 -4.03
N TYR A 364 -27.83 6.09 -4.97
CA TYR A 364 -26.87 7.18 -4.90
C TYR A 364 -27.57 8.44 -4.38
N PRO A 365 -27.21 8.95 -3.18
CA PRO A 365 -27.83 10.14 -2.63
C PRO A 365 -27.22 11.39 -3.28
N PHE A 366 -27.84 11.88 -4.35
CA PHE A 366 -27.51 13.17 -4.94
C PHE A 366 -27.99 14.30 -4.02
N LEU A 367 -27.14 15.30 -3.82
CA LEU A 367 -27.35 16.41 -2.88
C LEU A 367 -27.05 17.78 -3.50
N GLY A 368 -26.66 17.82 -4.77
CA GLY A 368 -26.27 19.05 -5.45
C GLY A 368 -27.44 19.80 -6.07
N ASP A 369 -27.08 20.87 -6.79
CA ASP A 369 -28.03 21.77 -7.46
C ASP A 369 -27.74 21.90 -8.97
N ASP A 370 -26.60 21.40 -9.47
CA ASP A 370 -26.24 21.52 -10.87
C ASP A 370 -27.17 20.67 -11.74
N SER A 371 -27.72 21.29 -12.79
CA SER A 371 -28.58 20.60 -13.76
C SER A 371 -27.77 19.66 -14.66
N MET A 372 -28.41 18.56 -15.04
CA MET A 372 -27.83 17.54 -15.90
C MET A 372 -28.82 17.10 -16.96
N THR A 373 -28.31 16.81 -18.15
CA THR A 373 -29.05 16.12 -19.20
C THR A 373 -29.11 14.62 -18.91
N LEU A 374 -30.06 13.92 -19.53
CA LEU A 374 -30.17 12.46 -19.43
C LEU A 374 -28.86 11.74 -19.83
N GLU A 375 -28.17 12.23 -20.86
CA GLU A 375 -26.88 11.67 -21.30
C GLU A 375 -25.80 11.80 -20.23
N GLN A 376 -25.69 12.99 -19.62
CA GLN A 376 -24.74 13.24 -18.54
C GLN A 376 -25.04 12.39 -17.30
N ALA A 377 -26.33 12.22 -16.96
CA ALA A 377 -26.76 11.38 -15.85
C ALA A 377 -26.37 9.91 -16.06
N MET A 378 -26.62 9.38 -17.26
CA MET A 378 -26.26 8.00 -17.61
C MET A 378 -24.75 7.75 -17.60
N GLU A 379 -23.96 8.68 -18.15
CA GLU A 379 -22.50 8.60 -18.11
C GLU A 379 -21.97 8.64 -16.67
N MET A 380 -22.55 9.49 -15.82
CA MET A 380 -22.20 9.55 -14.40
C MET A 380 -22.51 8.25 -13.67
N MET A 381 -23.65 7.63 -13.96
CA MET A 381 -24.01 6.33 -13.38
C MET A 381 -23.04 5.22 -13.81
N ARG A 382 -22.53 5.27 -15.05
CA ARG A 382 -21.48 4.34 -15.51
C ARG A 382 -20.21 4.52 -14.67
N GLN A 383 -19.75 5.76 -14.55
CA GLN A 383 -18.58 6.09 -13.74
C GLN A 383 -18.74 5.64 -12.28
N PHE A 384 -19.93 5.77 -11.68
CA PHE A 384 -20.17 5.29 -10.31
C PHE A 384 -20.11 3.77 -10.16
N GLN A 385 -20.64 3.02 -11.14
CA GLN A 385 -20.47 1.58 -11.17
C GLN A 385 -19.00 1.20 -11.30
N ASP A 386 -18.23 1.91 -12.13
CA ASP A 386 -16.80 1.68 -12.28
C ASP A 386 -16.05 1.95 -10.97
N LEU A 387 -16.38 3.05 -10.28
CA LEU A 387 -15.83 3.34 -8.96
C LEU A 387 -16.19 2.28 -7.92
N ASP A 388 -17.40 1.70 -8.00
CA ASP A 388 -17.85 0.66 -7.07
C ASP A 388 -17.16 -0.69 -7.31
N GLN A 389 -16.96 -1.06 -8.57
CA GLN A 389 -16.20 -2.27 -8.94
C GLN A 389 -14.75 -2.14 -8.47
N LEU A 390 -14.11 -1.01 -8.77
CA LEU A 390 -12.74 -0.73 -8.32
C LEU A 390 -12.64 -0.66 -6.79
N GLU A 391 -13.66 -0.14 -6.10
CA GLU A 391 -13.72 -0.18 -4.62
C GLU A 391 -13.73 -1.64 -4.12
N ASN A 392 -14.48 -2.53 -4.76
CA ASN A 392 -14.51 -3.95 -4.39
C ASN A 392 -13.18 -4.64 -4.64
N GLU A 393 -12.55 -4.39 -5.80
CA GLU A 393 -11.22 -4.91 -6.15
C GLU A 393 -10.16 -4.46 -5.13
N LEU A 394 -10.13 -3.17 -4.78
CA LEU A 394 -9.22 -2.64 -3.76
C LEU A 394 -9.52 -3.20 -2.37
N GLN A 395 -10.79 -3.43 -2.01
CA GLN A 395 -11.15 -4.10 -0.76
C GLN A 395 -10.68 -5.56 -0.73
N GLN A 396 -10.76 -6.27 -1.85
CA GLN A 396 -10.23 -7.62 -1.99
C GLN A 396 -8.71 -7.61 -1.84
N ALA A 397 -8.01 -6.71 -2.53
CA ALA A 397 -6.56 -6.52 -2.42
C ALA A 397 -6.12 -6.18 -0.99
N LEU A 398 -6.87 -5.34 -0.26
CA LEU A 398 -6.62 -5.05 1.15
C LEU A 398 -6.72 -6.28 2.06
N ARG A 399 -7.53 -7.27 1.69
CA ARG A 399 -7.73 -8.52 2.46
C ARG A 399 -6.74 -9.60 2.09
N THR A 400 -6.47 -9.79 0.80
CA THR A 400 -5.61 -10.86 0.28
C THR A 400 -4.13 -10.42 0.27
N GLY A 401 -3.86 -9.14 0.01
CA GLY A 401 -2.54 -8.63 -0.32
C GLY A 401 -2.15 -8.84 -1.78
N ASP A 402 -3.09 -9.27 -2.61
CA ASP A 402 -2.92 -9.50 -4.05
C ASP A 402 -3.40 -8.28 -4.83
N LEU A 403 -2.60 -7.84 -5.80
CA LEU A 403 -2.87 -6.68 -6.65
C LEU A 403 -3.23 -7.09 -8.08
N ASP A 404 -3.15 -8.38 -8.42
CA ASP A 404 -3.23 -8.86 -9.80
C ASP A 404 -4.64 -8.67 -10.42
N ASP A 405 -5.68 -8.54 -9.58
CA ASP A 405 -7.07 -8.30 -10.00
C ASP A 405 -7.37 -6.83 -10.38
N ILE A 406 -6.46 -5.88 -10.11
CA ILE A 406 -6.71 -4.44 -10.31
C ILE A 406 -6.13 -3.99 -11.66
N ASP A 407 -6.98 -3.42 -12.52
CA ASP A 407 -6.56 -2.83 -13.80
C ASP A 407 -5.94 -1.43 -13.60
N PRO A 408 -4.64 -1.24 -13.92
CA PRO A 408 -3.96 0.06 -13.76
C PRO A 408 -4.45 1.14 -14.71
N ASP A 409 -4.94 0.78 -15.91
CA ASP A 409 -5.44 1.75 -16.88
C ASP A 409 -6.81 2.29 -16.41
N ARG A 410 -7.67 1.41 -15.88
CA ARG A 410 -8.95 1.81 -15.25
C ARG A 410 -8.74 2.69 -14.01
N LEU A 411 -7.73 2.35 -13.20
CA LEU A 411 -7.33 3.17 -12.04
C LEU A 411 -6.91 4.58 -12.47
N ALA A 412 -6.16 4.70 -13.57
CA ALA A 412 -5.71 5.98 -14.13
C ALA A 412 -6.88 6.82 -14.65
N GLU A 413 -7.85 6.20 -15.32
CA GLU A 413 -9.02 6.88 -15.85
C GLU A 413 -9.90 7.49 -14.73
N LEU A 414 -10.11 6.73 -13.65
CA LEU A 414 -11.03 7.12 -12.57
C LEU A 414 -10.40 8.06 -11.53
N LEU A 415 -9.13 7.83 -11.18
CA LEU A 415 -8.42 8.57 -10.12
C LEU A 415 -7.27 9.46 -10.61
N GLY A 416 -6.89 9.34 -11.88
CA GLY A 416 -5.77 10.07 -12.49
C GLY A 416 -4.44 9.32 -12.45
N ASP A 417 -3.45 9.87 -13.16
CA ASP A 417 -2.12 9.26 -13.33
C ASP A 417 -1.35 9.05 -12.02
N GLU A 418 -1.65 9.84 -10.97
CA GLU A 418 -1.01 9.69 -9.66
C GLU A 418 -1.37 8.35 -9.00
N ALA A 419 -2.63 7.92 -9.14
CA ALA A 419 -3.10 6.64 -8.61
C ALA A 419 -2.46 5.46 -9.34
N ARG A 420 -2.36 5.54 -10.68
CA ARG A 420 -1.65 4.55 -11.50
C ARG A 420 -0.21 4.37 -11.04
N ARG A 421 0.53 5.47 -10.88
CA ARG A 421 1.93 5.43 -10.42
C ARG A 421 2.06 4.84 -9.02
N ALA A 422 1.13 5.16 -8.12
CA ALA A 422 1.11 4.58 -6.78
C ALA A 422 0.93 3.06 -6.85
N TRP A 423 0.00 2.57 -7.67
CA TRP A 423 -0.20 1.14 -7.89
C TRP A 423 1.02 0.46 -8.52
N GLU A 424 1.61 1.05 -9.57
CA GLU A 424 2.81 0.53 -10.23
C GLU A 424 3.98 0.38 -9.23
N GLU A 425 4.15 1.37 -8.35
CA GLU A 425 5.19 1.30 -7.33
C GLU A 425 4.88 0.22 -6.28
N LEU A 426 3.61 0.05 -5.87
CA LEU A 426 3.20 -1.01 -4.95
C LEU A 426 3.46 -2.43 -5.52
N ASP A 427 3.15 -2.67 -6.80
CA ASP A 427 3.46 -3.95 -7.44
C ASP A 427 4.98 -4.14 -7.61
N ARG A 428 5.72 -3.08 -7.95
CA ARG A 428 7.18 -3.09 -8.04
C ARG A 428 7.83 -3.54 -6.73
N LEU A 429 7.32 -3.13 -5.56
CA LEU A 429 7.87 -3.56 -4.26
C LEU A 429 7.85 -5.09 -4.10
N ARG A 430 6.77 -5.76 -4.52
CA ARG A 430 6.64 -7.22 -4.48
C ARG A 430 7.70 -7.87 -5.36
N GLN A 431 7.85 -7.38 -6.60
CA GLN A 431 8.83 -7.89 -7.56
C GLN A 431 10.27 -7.69 -7.06
N LEU A 432 10.56 -6.51 -6.53
CA LEU A 432 11.90 -6.13 -6.05
C LEU A 432 12.39 -7.00 -4.88
N LEU A 433 11.49 -7.46 -4.00
CA LEU A 433 11.83 -8.46 -2.96
C LEU A 433 12.18 -9.83 -3.54
N LYS A 434 11.45 -10.27 -4.57
CA LYS A 434 11.69 -11.55 -5.27
C LYS A 434 13.00 -11.50 -6.05
N GLU A 435 13.23 -10.43 -6.83
CA GLU A 435 14.44 -10.24 -7.64
C GLU A 435 15.71 -10.14 -6.79
N ALA A 436 15.64 -9.45 -5.65
CA ALA A 436 16.74 -9.40 -4.70
C ALA A 436 16.98 -10.75 -3.99
N GLY A 437 16.10 -11.73 -4.15
CA GLY A 437 16.18 -13.06 -3.56
C GLY A 437 16.00 -13.02 -2.05
N TYR A 438 15.22 -12.07 -1.52
CA TYR A 438 14.89 -12.01 -0.10
C TYR A 438 13.69 -12.87 0.27
N VAL A 439 12.76 -13.02 -0.68
CA VAL A 439 11.56 -13.86 -0.56
C VAL A 439 11.48 -14.84 -1.74
N THR A 440 10.71 -15.90 -1.57
CA THR A 440 10.43 -16.93 -2.59
C THR A 440 8.95 -17.31 -2.57
N GLY A 441 8.42 -17.81 -3.67
CA GLY A 441 7.00 -18.16 -3.83
C GLY A 441 6.21 -17.04 -4.52
N ASP A 442 5.11 -17.42 -5.17
CA ASP A 442 4.21 -16.47 -5.83
C ASP A 442 3.06 -16.08 -4.90
N ASP A 443 2.24 -17.06 -4.52
CA ASP A 443 1.07 -16.85 -3.65
C ASP A 443 1.40 -16.96 -2.15
N ASP A 444 2.40 -17.78 -1.80
CA ASP A 444 2.87 -18.00 -0.42
C ASP A 444 4.31 -17.51 -0.27
N LEU A 445 4.47 -16.20 -0.07
CA LEU A 445 5.78 -15.57 0.09
C LEU A 445 6.49 -16.06 1.36
N GLN A 446 7.61 -16.75 1.19
CA GLN A 446 8.45 -17.27 2.28
C GLN A 446 9.81 -16.57 2.32
N LEU A 447 10.36 -16.37 3.53
CA LEU A 447 11.69 -15.80 3.71
C LEU A 447 12.79 -16.75 3.22
N THR A 448 13.70 -16.24 2.41
CA THR A 448 14.92 -16.98 2.07
C THR A 448 15.97 -16.85 3.18
N ALA A 449 17.00 -17.69 3.12
CA ALA A 449 18.18 -17.55 3.99
C ALA A 449 18.87 -16.18 3.85
N ARG A 450 18.76 -15.51 2.70
CA ARG A 450 19.28 -14.15 2.50
C ARG A 450 18.44 -13.12 3.25
N GLY A 451 17.11 -13.26 3.20
CA GLY A 451 16.16 -12.41 3.95
C GLY A 451 16.39 -12.49 5.46
N ILE A 452 16.50 -13.70 6.01
CA ILE A 452 16.74 -13.92 7.44
C ILE A 452 18.07 -13.28 7.89
N ARG A 453 19.12 -13.42 7.08
CA ARG A 453 20.42 -12.78 7.36
C ARG A 453 20.32 -11.25 7.39
N ARG A 454 19.55 -10.66 6.48
CA ARG A 454 19.35 -9.20 6.44
C ARG A 454 18.64 -8.72 7.71
N ILE A 455 17.57 -9.41 8.11
CA ILE A 455 16.84 -9.13 9.36
C ILE A 455 17.80 -9.20 10.57
N GLY A 456 18.64 -10.24 10.65
CA GLY A 456 19.65 -10.37 11.71
C GLY A 456 20.69 -9.24 11.71
N GLN A 457 21.15 -8.78 10.54
CA GLN A 457 22.08 -7.64 10.43
C GLN A 457 21.44 -6.33 10.87
N LYS A 458 20.17 -6.09 10.50
CA LYS A 458 19.40 -4.94 11.00
C LYS A 458 19.26 -5.00 12.51
N ALA A 459 18.81 -6.13 13.06
CA ALA A 459 18.67 -6.34 14.50
C ALA A 459 20.00 -6.09 15.25
N LEU A 460 21.13 -6.56 14.70
CA LEU A 460 22.45 -6.32 15.24
C LEU A 460 22.79 -4.83 15.29
N ARG A 461 22.59 -4.10 14.17
CA ARG A 461 22.83 -2.65 14.09
C ARG A 461 22.01 -1.90 15.14
N GLU A 462 20.74 -2.23 15.27
CA GLU A 462 19.83 -1.56 16.20
C GLU A 462 20.22 -1.80 17.67
N VAL A 463 20.53 -3.05 18.04
CA VAL A 463 20.98 -3.35 19.41
C VAL A 463 22.32 -2.63 19.73
N PHE A 464 23.25 -2.55 18.77
CA PHE A 464 24.51 -1.82 18.96
C PHE A 464 24.38 -0.29 19.02
N ILE A 465 23.40 0.29 18.33
CA ILE A 465 23.14 1.75 18.40
C ILE A 465 22.69 2.13 19.81
N HIS A 466 21.84 1.33 20.45
CA HIS A 466 21.40 1.57 21.84
C HIS A 466 22.59 1.49 22.82
N LEU A 467 23.48 0.51 22.65
CA LEU A 467 24.73 0.38 23.44
C LEU A 467 25.60 1.65 23.40
N LYS A 468 25.63 2.39 22.29
CA LYS A 468 26.41 3.64 22.16
C LYS A 468 25.75 4.82 22.86
N LYS A 469 24.41 4.87 22.92
CA LYS A 469 23.66 5.99 23.54
C LYS A 469 23.71 5.93 25.07
N ASP A 470 23.66 4.74 25.66
CA ASP A 470 23.67 4.58 27.12
C ASP A 470 25.07 4.66 27.76
N ARG A 471 26.13 4.64 26.94
CA ARG A 471 27.53 4.76 27.39
C ARG A 471 28.06 6.18 27.47
N THR A 472 27.20 7.20 27.44
CA THR A 472 27.59 8.62 27.51
C THR A 472 28.01 9.07 28.93
N GLY A 473 28.39 8.15 29.81
CA GLY A 473 28.94 8.43 31.14
C GLY A 473 29.76 7.27 31.69
N ASN A 474 31.08 7.47 31.80
CA ASN A 474 32.07 6.62 32.49
C ASN A 474 32.21 5.17 32.01
N HIS A 475 32.87 5.00 30.85
CA HIS A 475 34.08 4.20 30.68
C HIS A 475 34.44 4.24 29.19
N GLU A 476 35.54 4.92 28.84
CA GLU A 476 36.16 4.79 27.52
C GLU A 476 36.60 3.33 27.35
N LEU A 477 35.77 2.53 26.68
CA LEU A 477 36.26 1.33 26.01
C LEU A 477 36.96 1.82 24.74
N ASP A 478 38.29 1.87 24.83
CA ASP A 478 39.23 2.14 23.75
C ASP A 478 38.76 1.38 22.50
N THR A 479 38.22 2.12 21.53
CA THR A 479 37.65 1.60 20.31
C THR A 479 38.80 1.32 19.35
N ARG A 480 39.53 0.22 19.60
CA ARG A 480 40.50 -0.31 18.63
C ARG A 480 39.78 -1.29 17.71
N GLY A 481 39.82 -0.97 16.42
CA GLY A 481 39.09 -1.65 15.36
C GLY A 481 39.39 -3.15 15.29
N ALA A 482 38.31 -3.95 15.27
CA ALA A 482 38.34 -5.38 15.04
C ALA A 482 38.37 -5.66 13.53
N GLY A 483 39.59 -5.83 13.00
CA GLY A 483 39.87 -6.45 11.71
C GLY A 483 40.88 -7.56 11.94
N GLY A 484 40.54 -8.79 11.57
CA GLY A 484 41.23 -10.02 11.94
C GLY A 484 42.56 -10.30 11.25
N ASP A 485 43.52 -9.36 11.34
CA ASP A 485 44.94 -9.67 11.12
C ASP A 485 45.69 -9.67 12.45
N LEU A 486 46.81 -10.41 12.51
CA LEU A 486 47.69 -10.49 13.68
C LEU A 486 47.87 -9.10 14.28
N LEU A 487 47.28 -8.84 15.45
CA LEU A 487 47.59 -7.66 16.23
C LEU A 487 49.07 -7.79 16.59
N GLY A 488 49.92 -6.99 15.95
CA GLY A 488 51.34 -6.84 16.27
C GLY A 488 51.58 -6.19 17.64
N GLU A 489 50.70 -6.46 18.62
CA GLU A 489 50.90 -6.11 20.00
C GLU A 489 51.85 -7.13 20.62
N THR A 490 53.01 -6.64 21.02
CA THR A 490 54.07 -7.40 21.66
C THR A 490 54.03 -7.18 23.17
N LYS A 491 54.46 -8.18 23.92
CA LYS A 491 54.74 -8.04 25.37
C LYS A 491 56.16 -8.51 25.68
N PRO A 492 56.79 -8.01 26.77
CA PRO A 492 58.02 -8.58 27.27
C PRO A 492 57.87 -10.07 27.54
N TYR A 493 58.88 -10.85 27.18
CA TYR A 493 58.93 -12.29 27.41
C TYR A 493 59.03 -12.61 28.90
N GLU A 494 58.13 -13.47 29.39
CA GLU A 494 58.18 -14.03 30.74
C GLU A 494 58.43 -15.54 30.66
N PHE A 495 59.08 -16.09 31.69
CA PHE A 495 59.39 -17.51 31.73
C PHE A 495 58.09 -18.36 31.71
N GLY A 496 57.92 -19.14 30.64
CA GLY A 496 56.71 -19.95 30.40
C GLY A 496 55.91 -19.53 29.16
N ASP A 497 56.19 -18.37 28.57
CA ASP A 497 55.54 -17.94 27.35
C ASP A 497 56.00 -18.71 26.09
N PRO A 498 55.17 -18.83 25.05
CA PRO A 498 55.58 -19.35 23.75
C PRO A 498 56.70 -18.49 23.14
N PHE A 499 57.79 -19.11 22.68
CA PHE A 499 58.97 -18.42 22.16
C PHE A 499 58.79 -17.94 20.71
N GLN A 500 57.77 -17.11 20.46
CA GLN A 500 57.49 -16.45 19.18
C GLN A 500 57.90 -14.98 19.26
N ILE A 501 59.19 -14.74 19.04
CA ILE A 501 59.83 -13.44 19.22
C ILE A 501 59.48 -12.47 18.07
N ASP A 502 59.12 -11.23 18.42
CA ASP A 502 59.21 -10.09 17.51
C ASP A 502 60.68 -9.64 17.44
N LEU A 503 61.34 -10.01 16.34
CA LEU A 503 62.74 -9.69 16.10
C LEU A 503 62.98 -8.18 16.04
N GLN A 504 62.07 -7.41 15.47
CA GLN A 504 62.24 -5.97 15.29
C GLN A 504 62.21 -5.26 16.65
N SER A 505 61.20 -5.55 17.47
CA SER A 505 61.10 -4.95 18.80
C SER A 505 62.17 -5.47 19.75
N THR A 506 62.55 -6.74 19.65
CA THR A 506 63.65 -7.31 20.44
C THR A 506 64.98 -6.63 20.14
N VAL A 507 65.30 -6.44 18.86
CA VAL A 507 66.52 -5.75 18.44
C VAL A 507 66.47 -4.27 18.83
N LYS A 508 65.31 -3.62 18.68
CA LYS A 508 65.09 -2.24 19.14
C LYS A 508 65.36 -2.11 20.65
N ASN A 509 64.80 -3.00 21.47
CA ASN A 509 65.00 -3.01 22.92
C ASN A 509 66.48 -3.22 23.27
N ALA A 510 67.16 -4.15 22.58
CA ALA A 510 68.60 -4.37 22.76
C ALA A 510 69.45 -3.16 22.38
N ILE A 511 69.10 -2.42 21.32
CA ILE A 511 69.78 -1.18 20.91
C ILE A 511 69.49 -0.02 21.88
N VAL A 512 68.25 0.13 22.34
CA VAL A 512 67.87 1.15 23.33
C VAL A 512 68.62 0.92 24.64
N ARG A 513 68.73 -0.33 25.09
CA ARG A 513 69.48 -0.70 26.30
C ARG A 513 71.00 -0.56 26.13
N GLY A 514 71.53 -1.06 25.01
CA GLY A 514 72.97 -1.19 24.78
C GLY A 514 73.62 0.01 24.09
N GLY A 515 72.85 0.96 23.57
CA GLY A 515 73.34 1.99 22.65
C GLY A 515 73.73 1.44 21.27
N PRO A 516 74.05 2.30 20.29
CA PRO A 516 74.39 1.89 18.92
C PRO A 516 75.81 1.30 18.86
N GLN A 517 75.95 0.03 19.24
CA GLN A 517 77.19 -0.74 19.17
C GLN A 517 77.03 -1.96 18.26
N ILE A 518 78.07 -2.28 17.49
CA ILE A 518 78.11 -3.45 16.60
C ILE A 518 79.23 -4.39 17.09
N PRO A 519 78.96 -5.68 17.35
CA PRO A 519 77.67 -6.37 17.20
C PRO A 519 76.67 -6.04 18.33
N VAL A 520 75.38 -6.00 18.00
CA VAL A 520 74.29 -5.79 18.97
C VAL A 520 74.22 -6.96 19.94
N LYS A 521 74.39 -6.70 21.25
CA LYS A 521 74.30 -7.74 22.29
C LYS A 521 72.86 -7.85 22.80
N ILE A 522 72.16 -8.92 22.44
CA ILE A 522 70.79 -9.21 22.89
C ILE A 522 70.83 -9.98 24.23
N SER A 523 69.95 -9.62 25.17
CA SER A 523 69.77 -10.28 26.47
C SER A 523 68.32 -10.74 26.65
N PRO A 524 68.02 -11.67 27.57
CA PRO A 524 66.65 -12.18 27.77
C PRO A 524 65.59 -11.12 28.08
N GLN A 525 66.00 -9.99 28.67
CA GLN A 525 65.14 -8.85 29.01
C GLN A 525 64.70 -8.06 27.77
N ASP A 526 65.44 -8.21 26.67
CA ASP A 526 65.16 -7.53 25.42
C ASP A 526 64.10 -8.27 24.60
N PHE A 527 63.80 -9.54 24.92
CA PHE A 527 62.83 -10.33 24.16
C PHE A 527 61.42 -9.77 24.32
N GLU A 528 60.83 -9.42 23.18
CA GLU A 528 59.41 -9.17 23.03
C GLU A 528 58.80 -10.31 22.20
N ILE A 529 57.65 -10.81 22.63
CA ILE A 529 56.91 -11.86 21.94
C ILE A 529 55.56 -11.36 21.47
N TYR A 530 55.03 -11.98 20.42
CA TYR A 530 53.66 -11.75 19.99
C TYR A 530 52.68 -12.26 21.03
N ARG A 531 51.67 -11.45 21.36
CA ARG A 531 50.57 -11.89 22.22
C ARG A 531 49.66 -12.82 21.44
N ASN A 532 49.74 -14.12 21.70
CA ASN A 532 48.79 -15.07 21.16
C ASN A 532 47.46 -14.96 21.92
N GLU A 533 46.45 -14.35 21.31
CA GLU A 533 45.07 -14.53 21.77
C GLU A 533 44.62 -15.94 21.35
N HIS A 534 44.59 -16.86 22.31
CA HIS A 534 43.79 -18.07 22.15
C HIS A 534 42.32 -17.67 22.09
N MET A 535 41.79 -17.49 20.87
CA MET A 535 40.35 -17.43 20.67
C MET A 535 39.76 -18.77 21.09
N THR A 536 39.31 -18.86 22.34
CA THR A 536 38.57 -20.03 22.82
C THR A 536 37.23 -20.05 22.09
N ARG A 537 36.98 -21.16 21.37
CA ARG A 537 35.67 -21.43 20.77
C ARG A 537 34.62 -21.41 21.89
N ALA A 538 33.49 -20.75 21.64
CA ALA A 538 32.34 -20.77 22.53
C ALA A 538 31.21 -21.61 21.92
N ALA A 539 30.58 -22.44 22.73
CA ALA A 539 29.34 -23.15 22.42
C ALA A 539 28.22 -22.58 23.30
N THR A 540 27.27 -21.90 22.65
CA THR A 540 26.22 -21.14 23.30
C THR A 540 24.85 -21.72 22.95
N ILE A 541 24.00 -21.88 23.95
CA ILE A 541 22.58 -22.18 23.75
C ILE A 541 21.75 -21.01 24.25
N VAL A 542 20.83 -20.51 23.43
CA VAL A 542 19.81 -19.55 23.86
C VAL A 542 18.52 -20.32 24.13
N LEU A 543 18.07 -20.31 25.39
CA LEU A 543 16.77 -20.79 25.79
C LEU A 543 15.76 -19.65 25.67
N LEU A 544 14.77 -19.82 24.80
CA LEU A 544 13.70 -18.86 24.57
C LEU A 544 12.39 -19.38 25.18
N ASP A 545 11.88 -18.68 26.19
CA ASP A 545 10.57 -18.97 26.76
C ASP A 545 9.47 -18.62 25.74
N GLN A 546 8.60 -19.59 25.44
CA GLN A 546 7.45 -19.47 24.54
C GLN A 546 6.12 -19.45 25.31
N SER A 547 6.17 -19.22 26.63
CA SER A 547 4.99 -19.12 27.47
C SER A 547 4.08 -17.95 27.05
N ARG A 548 2.81 -18.04 27.44
CA ARG A 548 1.79 -17.04 27.10
C ARG A 548 2.14 -15.63 27.62
N SER A 549 2.84 -15.52 28.74
CA SER A 549 3.27 -14.23 29.32
C SER A 549 4.23 -13.48 28.40
N MET A 550 5.14 -14.21 27.73
CA MET A 550 6.12 -13.63 26.81
C MET A 550 5.48 -12.93 25.60
N GLY A 551 4.28 -13.34 25.18
CA GLY A 551 3.54 -12.75 24.06
C GLY A 551 2.83 -11.43 24.39
N LEU A 552 2.43 -11.22 25.65
CA LEU A 552 1.54 -10.12 26.05
C LEU A 552 2.23 -8.74 26.10
N PHE A 553 3.56 -8.69 26.19
CA PHE A 553 4.34 -7.45 26.39
C PHE A 553 5.48 -7.24 25.37
N ASN A 554 5.37 -7.80 24.15
CA ASN A 554 6.41 -7.78 23.11
C ASN A 554 7.77 -8.40 23.54
N ASN A 555 7.82 -9.07 24.69
CA ASN A 555 9.02 -9.72 25.23
C ASN A 555 9.56 -10.80 24.29
N TRP A 556 8.66 -11.58 23.67
CA TRP A 556 9.01 -12.56 22.64
C TRP A 556 9.72 -11.94 21.43
N GLN A 557 9.22 -10.80 20.94
CA GLN A 557 9.80 -10.10 19.80
C GLN A 557 11.21 -9.61 20.12
N ALA A 558 11.42 -9.02 21.31
CA ALA A 558 12.73 -8.60 21.77
C ALA A 558 13.70 -9.79 21.86
N ALA A 559 13.27 -10.91 22.44
CA ALA A 559 14.09 -12.12 22.57
C ALA A 559 14.50 -12.70 21.20
N LYS A 560 13.57 -12.76 20.24
CA LYS A 560 13.85 -13.14 18.84
C LYS A 560 14.87 -12.22 18.20
N LYS A 561 14.65 -10.91 18.29
CA LYS A 561 15.51 -9.87 17.69
C LYS A 561 16.94 -10.00 18.19
N VAL A 562 17.12 -10.15 19.51
CA VAL A 562 18.45 -10.33 20.11
C VAL A 562 19.10 -11.65 19.70
N THR A 563 18.31 -12.72 19.58
CA THR A 563 18.82 -14.03 19.13
C THR A 563 19.30 -13.98 17.68
N LEU A 564 18.56 -13.31 16.79
CA LEU A 564 18.98 -13.08 15.41
C LEU A 564 20.21 -12.16 15.33
N ALA A 565 20.29 -11.15 16.20
CA ALA A 565 21.48 -10.32 16.33
C ALA A 565 22.71 -11.15 16.76
N LEU A 566 22.54 -12.09 17.70
CA LEU A 566 23.61 -13.01 18.11
C LEU A 566 24.07 -13.91 16.95
N PHE A 567 23.14 -14.48 16.17
CA PHE A 567 23.49 -15.23 14.95
C PHE A 567 24.31 -14.37 13.98
N ALA A 568 23.87 -13.13 13.73
CA ALA A 568 24.58 -12.20 12.86
C ALA A 568 25.98 -11.83 13.41
N LEU A 569 26.10 -11.60 14.72
CA LEU A 569 27.38 -11.30 15.38
C LEU A 569 28.36 -12.47 15.28
N ILE A 570 27.90 -13.68 15.60
CA ILE A 570 28.73 -14.89 15.56
C ILE A 570 29.20 -15.15 14.14
N ARG A 571 28.30 -15.06 13.16
CA ARG A 571 28.63 -15.26 11.75
C ARG A 571 29.68 -14.26 11.23
N THR A 572 29.58 -13.00 11.65
CA THR A 572 30.44 -11.92 11.15
C THR A 572 31.76 -11.78 11.89
N GLN A 573 31.74 -11.86 13.23
CA GLN A 573 32.92 -11.62 14.07
C GLN A 573 33.53 -12.89 14.68
N TYR A 574 32.73 -13.94 14.89
CA TYR A 574 33.15 -15.13 15.63
C TYR A 574 32.76 -16.45 14.93
N PRO A 575 33.15 -16.68 13.65
CA PRO A 575 32.63 -17.77 12.83
C PRO A 575 32.99 -19.18 13.32
N ARG A 576 33.87 -19.30 14.32
CA ARG A 576 34.24 -20.56 14.97
C ARG A 576 33.34 -20.94 16.14
N ASP A 577 32.53 -20.01 16.65
CA ASP A 577 31.63 -20.22 17.77
C ASP A 577 30.33 -20.90 17.26
N THR A 578 29.70 -21.70 18.12
CA THR A 578 28.44 -22.39 17.81
C THR A 578 27.29 -21.79 18.63
N LEU A 579 26.13 -21.64 17.98
CA LEU A 579 24.90 -21.12 18.59
C LEU A 579 23.75 -22.07 18.27
N HIS A 580 23.10 -22.59 19.30
CA HIS A 580 21.83 -23.30 19.18
C HIS A 580 20.73 -22.52 19.88
N VAL A 581 19.50 -22.63 19.39
CA VAL A 581 18.32 -22.03 20.01
C VAL A 581 17.39 -23.15 20.42
N VAL A 582 16.86 -23.06 21.64
CA VAL A 582 15.88 -24.01 22.15
C VAL A 582 14.68 -23.20 22.66
N GLY A 583 13.55 -23.37 21.98
CA GLY A 583 12.26 -22.85 22.45
C GLY A 583 11.67 -23.80 23.46
N PHE A 584 11.06 -23.28 24.52
CA PHE A 584 10.41 -24.12 25.51
C PHE A 584 9.06 -23.55 25.97
N SER A 585 8.07 -24.45 26.08
CA SER A 585 6.76 -24.19 26.68
C SER A 585 6.37 -25.37 27.58
N ASP A 586 5.44 -26.25 27.17
CA ASP A 586 5.17 -27.52 27.83
C ASP A 586 6.27 -28.56 27.56
N TYR A 587 6.89 -28.51 26.38
CA TYR A 587 8.11 -29.24 25.98
C TYR A 587 9.15 -28.27 25.41
N ALA A 588 10.41 -28.70 25.42
CA ALA A 588 11.52 -27.99 24.79
C ALA A 588 11.82 -28.61 23.42
N ARG A 589 12.11 -27.76 22.42
CA ARG A 589 12.48 -28.15 21.06
C ARG A 589 13.60 -27.27 20.55
N GLU A 590 14.51 -27.86 19.78
CA GLU A 590 15.52 -27.09 19.05
C GLU A 590 14.84 -26.28 17.94
N ILE A 591 15.13 -24.98 17.89
CA ILE A 591 14.67 -24.06 16.86
C ILE A 591 15.87 -23.81 15.95
N LYS A 592 15.69 -24.05 14.65
CA LYS A 592 16.70 -23.67 13.67
C LYS A 592 16.63 -22.19 13.38
N GLU A 593 17.74 -21.62 12.92
CA GLU A 593 17.81 -20.21 12.53
C GLU A 593 16.77 -19.85 11.44
N GLU A 594 16.55 -20.76 10.49
CA GLU A 594 15.59 -20.59 9.39
C GLU A 594 14.14 -20.44 9.86
N ASP A 595 13.79 -21.10 10.97
CA ASP A 595 12.45 -21.05 11.54
C ASP A 595 12.27 -19.88 12.53
N LEU A 596 13.37 -19.32 13.06
CA LEU A 596 13.29 -18.33 14.14
C LEU A 596 12.57 -17.03 13.73
N ALA A 597 12.75 -16.60 12.47
CA ALA A 597 12.08 -15.41 11.97
C ALA A 597 10.55 -15.61 11.92
N SER A 598 10.10 -16.76 11.40
CA SER A 598 8.68 -17.06 11.17
C SER A 598 7.92 -17.58 12.39
N LEU A 599 8.60 -18.06 13.43
CA LEU A 599 7.95 -18.65 14.60
C LEU A 599 7.10 -17.67 15.42
N SER A 600 5.78 -17.77 15.40
CA SER A 600 4.94 -17.08 16.39
C SER A 600 4.99 -17.80 17.76
N TRP A 601 4.60 -17.10 18.83
CA TRP A 601 4.47 -17.73 20.15
C TRP A 601 3.19 -18.58 20.20
N ASN A 602 3.25 -19.73 20.87
CA ASN A 602 2.14 -20.68 20.89
C ASN A 602 1.08 -20.27 21.94
N ALA A 603 0.06 -19.50 21.54
CA ALA A 603 -1.00 -19.05 22.44
C ALA A 603 -1.79 -20.17 23.14
N TRP A 604 -1.81 -21.36 22.54
CA TRP A 604 -2.62 -22.51 23.00
C TRP A 604 -1.87 -23.48 23.92
N VAL A 605 -0.55 -23.33 24.08
CA VAL A 605 0.27 -24.24 24.88
C VAL A 605 0.77 -23.53 26.13
N SER A 606 0.30 -23.97 27.29
CA SER A 606 0.63 -23.37 28.59
C SER A 606 1.72 -24.18 29.29
N GLY A 607 2.76 -23.49 29.77
CA GLY A 607 3.85 -24.09 30.53
C GLY A 607 5.19 -23.41 30.29
N THR A 608 6.05 -23.47 31.30
CA THR A 608 7.42 -22.99 31.28
C THR A 608 8.31 -24.16 31.71
N ASN A 609 8.63 -25.07 30.80
CA ASN A 609 9.37 -26.30 31.07
C ASN A 609 10.89 -26.09 30.96
N LEU A 610 11.41 -25.24 31.83
CA LEU A 610 12.85 -24.97 31.92
C LEU A 610 13.65 -26.24 32.24
N HIS A 611 13.07 -27.19 32.97
CA HIS A 611 13.68 -28.49 33.22
C HIS A 611 14.03 -29.22 31.92
N HIS A 612 13.06 -29.38 31.01
CA HIS A 612 13.29 -30.05 29.73
C HIS A 612 14.25 -29.25 28.84
N ALA A 613 14.15 -27.92 28.85
CA ALA A 613 15.03 -27.05 28.08
C ALA A 613 16.50 -27.21 28.48
N LEU A 614 16.79 -27.28 29.79
CA LEU A 614 18.13 -27.53 30.32
C LEU A 614 18.63 -28.94 29.98
N MET A 615 17.77 -29.97 30.06
CA MET A 615 18.12 -31.34 29.65
C MET A 615 18.53 -31.40 28.18
N LEU A 616 17.73 -30.79 27.30
CA LEU A 616 18.03 -30.74 25.86
C LEU A 616 19.31 -29.95 25.59
N SER A 617 19.48 -28.82 26.26
CA SER A 617 20.68 -27.98 26.15
C SER A 617 21.96 -28.73 26.53
N ARG A 618 21.92 -29.47 27.64
CA ARG A 618 23.03 -30.30 28.10
C ARG A 618 23.39 -31.37 27.06
N ASN A 619 22.39 -32.02 26.48
CA ASN A 619 22.59 -33.02 25.41
C ASN A 619 23.20 -32.41 24.13
N LEU A 620 22.81 -31.20 23.75
CA LEU A 620 23.39 -30.48 22.61
C LEU A 620 24.84 -30.07 22.90
N LEU A 621 25.11 -29.45 24.05
CA LEU A 621 26.45 -29.02 24.47
C LEU A 621 27.43 -30.18 24.70
N ALA A 622 26.93 -31.37 25.05
CA ALA A 622 27.76 -32.56 25.19
C ALA A 622 28.45 -32.99 23.88
N LYS A 623 27.87 -32.64 22.72
CA LYS A 623 28.44 -32.94 21.39
C LYS A 623 29.59 -32.00 21.03
N GLU A 624 29.66 -30.82 21.64
CA GLU A 624 30.65 -29.79 21.36
C GLU A 624 31.98 -30.08 22.07
N LYS A 625 33.07 -30.14 21.30
CA LYS A 625 34.43 -30.47 21.79
C LYS A 625 35.23 -29.21 22.06
N GLY A 626 35.68 -29.05 23.31
CA GLY A 626 36.53 -27.94 23.74
C GLY A 626 35.77 -26.60 23.84
N GLY A 627 36.40 -25.62 24.49
CA GLY A 627 35.86 -24.27 24.56
C GLY A 627 34.97 -23.96 25.76
N THR A 628 34.37 -22.77 25.76
CA THR A 628 33.41 -22.34 26.77
C THR A 628 32.01 -22.85 26.44
N ARG A 629 31.31 -23.42 27.42
CA ARG A 629 29.93 -23.91 27.25
C ARG A 629 29.01 -23.05 28.09
N GLN A 630 28.02 -22.44 27.45
CA GLN A 630 27.11 -21.55 28.14
C GLN A 630 25.67 -21.70 27.65
N ILE A 631 24.74 -21.39 28.56
CA ILE A 631 23.32 -21.32 28.31
C ILE A 631 22.86 -19.90 28.69
N LEU A 632 22.17 -19.22 27.79
CA LEU A 632 21.55 -17.92 27.99
C LEU A 632 20.04 -18.16 28.09
N VAL A 633 19.44 -17.91 29.25
CA VAL A 633 18.01 -18.13 29.50
C VAL A 633 17.28 -16.81 29.40
N ILE A 634 16.31 -16.70 28.50
CA ILE A 634 15.43 -15.53 28.38
C ILE A 634 14.03 -15.97 28.78
N THR A 635 13.53 -15.44 29.90
CA THR A 635 12.26 -15.88 30.51
C THR A 635 11.60 -14.75 31.30
N ASP A 636 10.28 -14.72 31.31
CA ASP A 636 9.47 -13.89 32.22
C ASP A 636 8.74 -14.71 33.29
N GLY A 637 8.68 -16.03 33.12
CA GLY A 637 7.98 -16.93 34.04
C GLY A 637 8.88 -17.85 34.87
N GLU A 638 8.34 -18.30 35.99
CA GLU A 638 8.86 -19.42 36.79
C GLU A 638 8.62 -20.77 36.11
N PRO A 639 9.39 -21.82 36.46
CA PRO A 639 9.17 -23.15 35.92
C PRO A 639 7.84 -23.74 36.40
N THR A 640 6.82 -23.71 35.54
CA THR A 640 5.48 -24.27 35.79
C THR A 640 5.34 -25.71 35.32
N ALA A 641 6.28 -26.20 34.51
CA ALA A 641 6.28 -27.56 33.98
C ALA A 641 7.62 -28.29 34.14
N HIS A 642 7.57 -29.62 34.25
CA HIS A 642 8.75 -30.49 34.21
C HIS A 642 8.43 -31.82 33.53
N LEU A 643 9.45 -32.50 32.99
CA LEU A 643 9.27 -33.88 32.50
C LEU A 643 9.25 -34.91 33.63
N GLU A 644 8.24 -35.77 33.61
CA GLU A 644 8.12 -36.98 34.43
C GLU A 644 7.81 -38.17 33.52
N ASN A 645 8.68 -39.19 33.49
CA ASN A 645 8.55 -40.37 32.63
C ASN A 645 8.33 -40.04 31.14
N GLY A 646 8.97 -38.97 30.65
CA GLY A 646 8.85 -38.50 29.27
C GLY A 646 7.57 -37.71 28.96
N ARG A 647 6.69 -37.48 29.93
CA ARG A 647 5.50 -36.64 29.80
C ARG A 647 5.67 -35.33 30.55
N SER A 648 5.14 -34.25 29.99
CA SER A 648 5.11 -32.95 30.66
C SER A 648 4.08 -32.96 31.78
N TYR A 649 4.52 -32.65 32.99
CA TYR A 649 3.69 -32.35 34.15
C TYR A 649 3.61 -30.84 34.33
N PHE A 650 2.41 -30.27 34.19
CA PHE A 650 2.16 -28.83 34.34
C PHE A 650 1.38 -28.53 35.63
N ASN A 651 1.78 -27.47 36.34
CA ASN A 651 1.06 -26.97 37.51
C ASN A 651 1.23 -25.44 37.63
N TYR A 652 0.12 -24.71 37.78
CA TYR A 652 0.13 -23.28 38.06
C TYR A 652 -0.69 -22.96 39.33
N PRO A 653 -0.12 -22.30 40.35
CA PRO A 653 1.28 -21.87 40.48
C PRO A 653 2.30 -23.02 40.46
N PRO A 654 3.60 -22.76 40.22
CA PRO A 654 4.65 -23.79 40.22
C PRO A 654 4.62 -24.70 41.44
N SER A 655 4.71 -26.02 41.22
CA SER A 655 4.83 -26.96 42.33
C SER A 655 6.26 -27.01 42.87
N TYR A 656 6.43 -27.25 44.17
CA TYR A 656 7.76 -27.45 44.77
C TYR A 656 8.55 -28.57 44.07
N ARG A 657 7.83 -29.59 43.57
CA ARG A 657 8.42 -30.70 42.80
C ARG A 657 9.00 -30.21 41.46
N THR A 658 8.24 -29.41 40.71
CA THR A 658 8.68 -28.82 39.44
C THR A 658 9.94 -27.99 39.63
N GLU A 659 9.97 -27.18 40.69
CA GLU A 659 11.14 -26.38 41.02
C GLU A 659 12.36 -27.26 41.34
N LEU A 660 12.17 -28.29 42.18
CA LEU A 660 13.24 -29.19 42.59
C LEU A 660 13.85 -29.96 41.41
N GLU A 661 13.02 -30.48 40.50
CA GLU A 661 13.51 -31.18 39.30
C GLU A 661 14.30 -30.23 38.39
N THR A 662 13.84 -28.99 38.23
CA THR A 662 14.58 -27.97 37.48
C THR A 662 15.95 -27.68 38.11
N LEU A 663 16.00 -27.46 39.43
CA LEU A 663 17.26 -27.20 40.15
C LEU A 663 18.21 -28.41 40.14
N LYS A 664 17.70 -29.65 40.12
CA LYS A 664 18.52 -30.85 39.93
C LYS A 664 19.22 -30.83 38.57
N GLU A 665 18.53 -30.44 37.51
CA GLU A 665 19.13 -30.34 36.18
C GLU A 665 20.13 -29.19 36.08
N VAL A 666 19.86 -28.04 36.71
CA VAL A 666 20.83 -26.95 36.87
C VAL A 666 22.13 -27.46 37.50
N LYS A 667 22.03 -28.25 38.58
CA LYS A 667 23.20 -28.86 39.24
C LYS A 667 23.99 -29.77 38.30
N LYS A 668 23.32 -30.57 37.46
CA LYS A 668 23.99 -31.41 36.46
C LYS A 668 24.73 -30.56 35.42
N CYS A 669 24.11 -29.49 34.92
CA CYS A 669 24.76 -28.55 34.01
C CYS A 669 26.03 -27.94 34.63
N THR A 670 25.98 -27.56 35.91
CA THR A 670 27.14 -27.03 36.65
C THR A 670 28.27 -28.04 36.77
N GLN A 671 27.94 -29.31 37.07
CA GLN A 671 28.94 -30.38 37.17
C GLN A 671 29.66 -30.64 35.83
N GLU A 672 28.98 -30.39 34.71
CA GLU A 672 29.53 -30.50 33.36
C GLU A 672 30.23 -29.21 32.87
N GLY A 673 30.39 -28.22 33.75
CA GLY A 673 31.09 -26.96 33.46
C GLY A 673 30.32 -26.01 32.54
N ILE A 674 29.00 -26.16 32.46
CA ILE A 674 28.10 -25.30 31.68
C ILE A 674 27.64 -24.12 32.55
N VAL A 675 27.97 -22.90 32.11
CA VAL A 675 27.55 -21.66 32.79
C VAL A 675 26.18 -21.25 32.29
N ILE A 676 25.26 -20.93 33.19
CA ILE A 676 23.90 -20.51 32.87
C ILE A 676 23.71 -19.06 33.31
N ASN A 677 23.49 -18.17 32.34
CA ASN A 677 23.15 -16.77 32.60
C ASN A 677 21.66 -16.57 32.30
N THR A 678 20.92 -15.96 33.23
CA THR A 678 19.47 -15.75 33.12
C THR A 678 19.17 -14.27 32.94
N PHE A 679 18.34 -13.95 31.95
CA PHE A 679 17.81 -12.63 31.64
C PHE A 679 16.31 -12.66 31.92
N MET A 680 15.93 -12.02 33.03
CA MET A 680 14.55 -11.96 33.49
C MET A 680 13.90 -10.69 32.92
N LEU A 681 12.73 -10.86 32.30
CA LEU A 681 11.93 -9.75 31.76
C LEU A 681 10.81 -9.28 32.71
N GLU A 682 10.57 -10.04 33.79
CA GLU A 682 9.62 -9.71 34.86
C GLU A 682 10.32 -9.79 36.23
N ASN A 683 9.82 -9.03 37.21
CA ASN A 683 10.40 -8.89 38.55
C ASN A 683 9.54 -9.50 39.67
N SER A 684 8.85 -10.62 39.42
CA SER A 684 8.05 -11.27 40.46
C SER A 684 8.95 -11.79 41.60
N TYR A 685 8.47 -11.69 42.85
CA TYR A 685 9.24 -12.12 44.02
C TYR A 685 9.63 -13.61 43.95
N GLN A 686 8.72 -14.43 43.43
CA GLN A 686 8.90 -15.86 43.31
C GLN A 686 9.93 -16.23 42.22
N LEU A 687 9.89 -15.58 41.04
CA LEU A 687 10.89 -15.75 39.98
C LEU A 687 12.28 -15.36 40.46
N VAL A 688 12.40 -14.21 41.14
CA VAL A 688 13.68 -13.74 41.70
C VAL A 688 14.27 -14.76 42.67
N ASN A 689 13.46 -15.29 43.59
CA ASN A 689 13.93 -16.31 44.53
C ASN A 689 14.37 -17.60 43.84
N PHE A 690 13.65 -18.04 42.82
CA PHE A 690 14.01 -19.21 42.03
C PHE A 690 15.34 -18.99 41.29
N VAL A 691 15.50 -17.85 40.61
CA VAL A 691 16.70 -17.52 39.85
C VAL A 691 17.90 -17.30 40.78
N ASP A 692 17.72 -16.75 41.98
CA ASP A 692 18.77 -16.65 42.99
C ASP A 692 19.28 -18.04 43.42
N ARG A 693 18.36 -18.99 43.65
CA ARG A 693 18.72 -20.39 43.97
C ARG A 693 19.48 -21.02 42.81
N MET A 694 18.99 -20.84 41.59
CA MET A 694 19.64 -21.33 40.36
C MET A 694 21.05 -20.76 40.19
N THR A 695 21.21 -19.45 40.38
CA THR A 695 22.48 -18.72 40.25
C THR A 695 23.50 -19.19 41.29
N ARG A 696 23.08 -19.42 42.54
CA ARG A 696 23.94 -19.97 43.60
C ARG A 696 24.45 -21.37 43.28
N ILE A 697 23.61 -22.22 42.67
CA ILE A 697 24.00 -23.56 42.26
C ILE A 697 24.96 -23.51 41.06
N ASN A 698 24.62 -22.71 40.04
CA ASN A 698 25.37 -22.71 38.78
C ASN A 698 26.64 -21.85 38.78
N ARG A 699 26.69 -20.79 39.59
CA ARG A 699 27.71 -19.74 39.56
C ARG A 699 27.70 -18.87 38.30
N GLY A 700 26.57 -18.86 37.59
CA GLY A 700 26.30 -17.91 36.51
C GLY A 700 25.85 -16.55 37.02
N ARG A 701 25.18 -15.77 36.17
CA ARG A 701 24.66 -14.43 36.49
C ARG A 701 23.17 -14.34 36.22
N ALA A 702 22.48 -13.51 37.00
CA ALA A 702 21.11 -13.12 36.74
C ALA A 702 21.07 -11.62 36.39
N PHE A 703 20.39 -11.28 35.32
CA PHE A 703 20.18 -9.92 34.85
C PHE A 703 18.70 -9.59 34.90
N TYR A 704 18.41 -8.41 35.43
CA TYR A 704 17.09 -7.79 35.36
C TYR A 704 17.07 -6.92 34.11
N SER A 705 16.18 -7.20 33.17
CA SER A 705 16.16 -6.52 31.88
C SER A 705 14.73 -6.17 31.48
N SER A 706 14.56 -5.06 30.77
CA SER A 706 13.35 -4.79 30.00
C SER A 706 13.50 -5.37 28.59
N SER A 707 12.40 -5.50 27.86
CA SER A 707 12.42 -5.87 26.43
C SER A 707 13.28 -4.93 25.60
N GLU A 708 13.35 -3.64 25.96
CA GLU A 708 14.15 -2.61 25.29
C GLU A 708 15.67 -2.82 25.48
N ASN A 709 16.10 -3.18 26.69
CA ASN A 709 17.53 -3.25 27.05
C ASN A 709 18.10 -4.68 27.00
N LEU A 710 17.26 -5.68 26.76
CA LEU A 710 17.64 -7.10 26.71
C LEU A 710 18.85 -7.35 25.81
N GLY A 711 18.90 -6.69 24.65
CA GLY A 711 19.96 -6.87 23.67
C GLY A 711 21.32 -6.43 24.17
N GLU A 712 21.40 -5.30 24.88
CA GLU A 712 22.66 -4.79 25.43
C GLU A 712 23.27 -5.80 26.41
N TYR A 713 22.47 -6.26 27.39
CA TYR A 713 22.97 -7.15 28.42
C TYR A 713 23.44 -8.48 27.84
N ILE A 714 22.69 -9.06 26.91
CA ILE A 714 23.05 -10.33 26.28
C ILE A 714 24.34 -10.22 25.46
N LEU A 715 24.49 -9.17 24.63
CA LEU A 715 25.69 -8.99 23.82
C LEU A 715 26.93 -8.74 24.69
N VAL A 716 26.81 -7.90 25.72
CA VAL A 716 27.89 -7.62 26.66
C VAL A 716 28.26 -8.87 27.46
N ASP A 717 27.28 -9.66 27.88
CA ASP A 717 27.49 -10.93 28.58
C ASP A 717 28.26 -11.93 27.70
N TYR A 718 27.84 -12.11 26.45
CA TYR A 718 28.50 -12.97 25.46
C TYR A 718 29.97 -12.57 25.27
N MET A 719 30.25 -11.28 25.05
CA MET A 719 31.61 -10.78 24.86
C MET A 719 32.49 -10.95 26.11
N ASN A 720 31.94 -10.69 27.30
CA ASN A 720 32.69 -10.74 28.56
C ASN A 720 33.02 -12.18 28.99
N ASN A 721 32.13 -13.14 28.73
CA ASN A 721 32.35 -14.54 29.11
C ASN A 721 33.52 -15.17 28.32
N ARG A 722 33.79 -14.63 27.12
CA ARG A 722 34.97 -14.99 26.33
C ARG A 722 36.28 -14.51 26.95
N LYS A 723 36.30 -13.30 27.52
CA LYS A 723 37.52 -12.69 28.10
C LYS A 723 37.99 -13.37 29.39
N LYS A 724 37.06 -13.84 30.24
CA LYS A 724 37.37 -14.38 31.58
C LYS A 724 38.15 -15.70 31.60
N ARG A 725 38.24 -16.45 30.50
CA ARG A 725 38.96 -17.74 30.45
C ARG A 725 40.33 -17.69 29.77
N VAL A 726 40.79 -16.50 29.38
CA VAL A 726 42.14 -16.29 28.81
C VAL A 726 43.20 -16.16 29.92
N THR A 727 42.79 -15.96 31.18
CA THR A 727 43.66 -16.02 32.35
C THR A 727 43.51 -17.38 33.04
N GLY A 728 44.29 -18.35 32.59
CA GLY A 728 44.45 -19.66 33.21
C GLY A 728 45.91 -20.06 33.15
#